data_AF-A0A658R2Y1-F1
#
_entry.id   AF-A0A658R2Y1-F1
#
_cell.length_a   1.000
_cell.length_b   1.000
_cell.length_c   1.000
_cell.angle_alpha   90.00
_cell.angle_beta   90.00
_cell.angle_gamma   90.00
#
_symmetry.space_group_name_H-M   'P 1'
#
loop_
_entity.id
_entity.type
_entity.pdbx_description
1 polymer ?
#
loop_
_entity_poly.entity_id
_entity_poly.type
_entity_poly.pdbx_seq_one_letter_code
_entity_poly.pdbx_strand_id
1 'polypeptide(L)'
;MSDNPLHAPQDEARASRPEHPEGEGQFGLLRERRFAPFFWTQFLGAMNDNVFKVGFTSLVTFQAARFSGVDPKTAAFLISAIFIVPFVLFSATSGQIADKYDKAVLARLVKSFEIVVMLIGGAGFLLHNATLLYLCTFLMGVHSTVFGPVKYAYLPQHLAATELVGGNGLVEMGTFVAILIGTIIGGAAAGASEHGALLLAAACLALAVIGRAVSAFVPKSAASQPDLRINWNPVSETWRNLRLAKSDRTVFLSLLGISWLWFVGATFLTSFFNFAKDVLSANPDVVTILLATFSLGIGTGSLLCERLSKRRVEIGLVPLGSIGISVFAIDLFFASHRIAPASHLLGVSEFLLAMPHWRILADLFLLAMFGGFYSVPLYALIQARSQPTHRARIIAANNILNSAFMIASALLALALTSMGVGIPGLFLVTALLNVVVAVYIYSLVPEFLLRFMAWILVHTFYRIRLVDAARIPSHGAAVLVCNHVSFVDAVIIMAESPRPIRFVMDHRIFRTPFIGWLFRHVKAIPIAPAHENAQMLERAYQACQRALEEGELVCIFPEGKLTRTGDINPFRHGVTEILRRHPAPVVPMALRGLWGSVFSRHEDARWPRPVKRGVMTRLTLAVGEPIPPADATPEHLQERVSALRGARR
;
A
#
# COMPACT_ATOMS: atom_id res chain seq x y z
N MET A 1 4.34 37.93 -2.66
CA MET A 1 5.57 37.12 -2.76
C MET A 1 5.17 35.79 -3.37
N SER A 2 5.78 35.43 -4.50
CA SER A 2 5.32 34.37 -5.40
C SER A 2 5.41 32.97 -4.78
N ASP A 3 4.29 32.25 -4.77
CA ASP A 3 4.20 30.80 -4.53
C ASP A 3 4.68 30.01 -5.76
N ASN A 4 5.98 30.06 -6.05
CA ASN A 4 6.61 29.10 -6.95
C ASN A 4 7.15 27.94 -6.10
N PRO A 5 6.78 26.66 -6.37
CA PRO A 5 7.46 25.54 -5.75
C PRO A 5 8.90 25.50 -6.25
N LEU A 6 9.85 25.69 -5.34
CA LEU A 6 11.28 25.53 -5.58
C LEU A 6 11.52 24.11 -6.13
N HIS A 7 11.93 24.01 -7.40
CA HIS A 7 12.52 22.79 -7.95
C HIS A 7 13.73 22.40 -7.10
N ALA A 8 13.63 21.28 -6.38
CA ALA A 8 14.74 20.76 -5.61
C ALA A 8 15.70 19.99 -6.55
N PRO A 9 17.03 20.19 -6.46
CA PRO A 9 18.03 19.47 -7.27
C PRO A 9 18.02 17.94 -7.07
N GLN A 10 17.23 17.42 -6.12
CA GLN A 10 17.08 15.98 -5.90
C GLN A 10 16.13 15.29 -6.91
N ASP A 11 15.24 16.02 -7.59
CA ASP A 11 14.36 15.41 -8.61
C ASP A 11 15.13 15.04 -9.89
N GLU A 12 16.16 15.80 -10.27
CA GLU A 12 17.08 15.45 -11.38
C GLU A 12 17.95 14.23 -11.06
N ALA A 13 18.37 14.08 -9.79
CA ALA A 13 19.09 12.90 -9.32
C ALA A 13 18.22 11.63 -9.26
N ARG A 14 16.89 11.77 -9.33
CA ARG A 14 15.94 10.65 -9.38
C ARG A 14 15.75 10.12 -10.80
N ALA A 15 15.87 10.99 -11.81
CA ALA A 15 15.75 10.66 -13.23
C ALA A 15 17.01 9.99 -13.82
N SER A 16 18.17 10.08 -13.15
CA SER A 16 19.47 9.64 -13.67
C SER A 16 20.00 8.34 -13.06
N ARG A 17 19.23 7.64 -12.21
CA ARG A 17 19.68 6.39 -11.58
C ARG A 17 19.43 5.19 -12.49
N PRO A 18 20.39 4.26 -12.62
CA PRO A 18 20.19 3.05 -13.41
C PRO A 18 19.00 2.27 -12.83
N GLU A 19 17.99 2.09 -13.67
CA GLU A 19 16.82 1.27 -13.34
C GLU A 19 17.24 -0.20 -13.24
N HIS A 20 16.60 -0.96 -12.34
CA HIS A 20 16.76 -2.41 -12.32
C HIS A 20 16.47 -2.98 -13.71
N PRO A 21 17.38 -3.76 -14.32
CA PRO A 21 17.20 -4.26 -15.68
C PRO A 21 15.84 -4.94 -15.88
N GLU A 22 15.21 -4.65 -17.02
CA GLU A 22 13.91 -5.21 -17.43
C GLU A 22 14.00 -6.76 -17.48
N GLY A 23 13.70 -7.43 -16.36
CA GLY A 23 13.73 -8.89 -16.26
C GLY A 23 13.94 -9.45 -14.86
N GLU A 24 14.61 -8.72 -13.95
CA GLU A 24 14.82 -9.19 -12.57
C GLU A 24 13.65 -8.75 -11.67
N GLY A 25 12.91 -9.70 -11.06
CA GLY A 25 11.82 -9.39 -10.12
C GLY A 25 12.33 -8.72 -8.83
N GLN A 26 11.43 -8.19 -7.96
CA GLN A 26 11.81 -7.46 -6.72
C GLN A 26 12.92 -8.11 -5.89
N PHE A 27 13.02 -9.44 -5.86
CA PHE A 27 14.08 -10.16 -5.14
C PHE A 27 15.51 -9.77 -5.57
N GLY A 28 15.70 -9.18 -6.76
CA GLY A 28 16.97 -8.58 -7.17
C GLY A 28 17.47 -7.52 -6.18
N LEU A 29 16.56 -6.76 -5.56
CA LEU A 29 16.88 -5.78 -4.52
C LEU A 29 17.59 -6.40 -3.31
N LEU A 30 17.38 -7.69 -3.00
CA LEU A 30 18.07 -8.38 -1.90
C LEU A 30 19.55 -8.65 -2.19
N ARG A 31 20.02 -8.43 -3.42
CA ARG A 31 21.44 -8.48 -3.80
C ARG A 31 22.08 -7.10 -3.85
N GLU A 32 21.25 -6.06 -3.95
CA GLU A 32 21.71 -4.69 -4.07
C GLU A 32 22.27 -4.13 -2.76
N ARG A 33 23.48 -3.57 -2.80
CA ARG A 33 24.14 -2.97 -1.62
C ARG A 33 23.33 -1.83 -1.00
N ARG A 34 22.50 -1.15 -1.81
CA ARG A 34 21.61 -0.07 -1.36
C ARG A 34 20.37 -0.54 -0.61
N PHE A 35 20.00 -1.81 -0.70
CA PHE A 35 18.76 -2.32 -0.11
C PHE A 35 18.99 -3.52 0.83
N ALA A 36 19.84 -4.47 0.48
CA ALA A 36 20.02 -5.71 1.24
C ALA A 36 20.43 -5.49 2.72
N PRO A 37 21.44 -4.65 3.04
CA PRO A 37 21.81 -4.40 4.43
C PRO A 37 20.67 -3.77 5.23
N PHE A 38 19.92 -2.88 4.60
CA PHE A 38 18.75 -2.23 5.19
C PHE A 38 17.63 -3.24 5.47
N PHE A 39 17.31 -4.09 4.48
CA PHE A 39 16.32 -5.14 4.60
C PHE A 39 16.64 -6.12 5.73
N TRP A 40 17.89 -6.59 5.82
CA TRP A 40 18.29 -7.52 6.88
C TRP A 40 18.36 -6.84 8.24
N THR A 41 18.75 -5.56 8.31
CA THR A 41 18.71 -4.79 9.56
C THR A 41 17.29 -4.74 10.14
N GLN A 42 16.29 -4.41 9.32
CA GLN A 42 14.90 -4.34 9.76
C GLN A 42 14.29 -5.72 10.03
N PHE A 43 14.67 -6.73 9.25
CA PHE A 43 14.23 -8.12 9.44
C PHE A 43 14.71 -8.67 10.79
N LEU A 44 15.99 -8.50 11.10
CA LEU A 44 16.59 -8.98 12.35
C LEU A 44 16.01 -8.26 13.57
N GLY A 45 15.76 -6.95 13.46
CA GLY A 45 15.07 -6.19 14.51
C GLY A 45 13.66 -6.73 14.77
N ALA A 46 12.83 -6.82 13.73
CA ALA A 46 11.47 -7.34 13.86
C ALA A 46 11.43 -8.78 14.39
N MET A 47 12.40 -9.63 14.00
CA MET A 47 12.50 -10.99 14.52
C MET A 47 12.84 -10.98 16.01
N ASN A 48 13.83 -10.19 16.42
CA ASN A 48 14.29 -10.11 17.80
C ASN A 48 13.19 -9.59 18.75
N ASP A 49 12.44 -8.56 18.33
CA ASP A 49 11.26 -8.05 19.05
C ASP A 49 10.29 -9.20 19.39
N ASN A 50 10.08 -10.14 18.47
CA ASN A 50 9.14 -11.24 18.65
C ASN A 50 9.73 -12.42 19.43
N VAL A 51 11.01 -12.75 19.25
CA VAL A 51 11.71 -13.72 20.11
C VAL A 51 11.59 -13.30 21.57
N PHE A 52 11.89 -12.03 21.86
CA PHE A 52 11.81 -11.49 23.21
C PHE A 52 10.38 -11.51 23.76
N LYS A 53 9.39 -10.93 23.04
CA LYS A 53 8.01 -10.81 23.55
C LYS A 53 7.33 -12.17 23.74
N VAL A 54 7.48 -13.07 22.76
CA VAL A 54 6.88 -14.41 22.84
C VAL A 54 7.59 -15.24 23.91
N GLY A 55 8.92 -15.17 24.00
CA GLY A 55 9.68 -15.80 25.06
C GLY A 55 9.29 -15.32 26.46
N PHE A 56 9.15 -14.01 26.65
CA PHE A 56 8.71 -13.40 27.90
C PHE A 56 7.30 -13.84 28.28
N THR A 57 6.35 -13.73 27.33
CA THR A 57 4.97 -14.15 27.56
C THR A 57 4.92 -15.62 27.96
N SER A 58 5.61 -16.49 27.22
CA SER A 58 5.62 -17.93 27.46
C SER A 58 6.24 -18.30 28.82
N LEU A 59 7.42 -17.75 29.16
CA LEU A 59 8.06 -18.01 30.46
C LEU A 59 7.20 -17.58 31.64
N VAL A 60 6.58 -16.39 31.55
CA VAL A 60 5.67 -15.92 32.60
C VAL A 60 4.43 -16.81 32.70
N THR A 61 3.86 -17.23 31.57
CA THR A 61 2.65 -18.05 31.56
C THR A 61 2.90 -19.45 32.14
N PHE A 62 4.00 -20.11 31.76
CA PHE A 62 4.26 -21.50 32.14
C PHE A 62 5.16 -21.65 33.37
N GLN A 63 5.96 -20.66 33.70
CA GLN A 63 6.87 -20.66 34.85
C GLN A 63 6.55 -19.55 35.84
N ALA A 64 5.27 -19.18 35.96
CA ALA A 64 4.77 -18.10 36.81
C ALA A 64 5.33 -18.12 38.24
N ALA A 65 5.48 -19.31 38.84
CA ALA A 65 6.00 -19.48 40.19
C ALA A 65 7.45 -18.96 40.38
N ARG A 66 8.21 -18.81 39.29
CA ARG A 66 9.56 -18.26 39.31
C ARG A 66 9.60 -16.73 39.20
N PHE A 67 8.48 -16.09 38.86
CA PHE A 67 8.38 -14.65 38.64
C PHE A 67 7.52 -14.00 39.74
N SER A 68 8.05 -12.97 40.40
CA SER A 68 7.30 -12.16 41.37
C SER A 68 6.69 -10.92 40.71
N GLY A 69 5.48 -10.52 41.14
CA GLY A 69 4.86 -9.26 40.73
C GLY A 69 4.24 -9.28 39.33
N VAL A 70 3.90 -10.46 38.83
CA VAL A 70 3.28 -10.64 37.52
C VAL A 70 2.12 -11.62 37.60
N ASP A 71 1.02 -11.24 36.96
CA ASP A 71 -0.12 -12.13 36.75
C ASP A 71 -0.04 -12.74 35.34
N PRO A 72 0.09 -14.07 35.22
CA PRO A 72 0.12 -14.80 33.95
C PRO A 72 -1.07 -14.51 33.03
N LYS A 73 -2.24 -14.17 33.61
CA LYS A 73 -3.46 -13.92 32.83
C LYS A 73 -3.43 -12.58 32.11
N THR A 74 -2.71 -11.60 32.65
CA THR A 74 -2.66 -10.23 32.11
C THR A 74 -1.33 -9.92 31.41
N ALA A 75 -0.31 -10.76 31.58
CA ALA A 75 1.04 -10.54 31.05
C ALA A 75 1.08 -10.27 29.54
N ALA A 76 0.45 -11.11 28.71
CA ALA A 76 0.45 -10.94 27.25
C ALA A 76 -0.13 -9.58 26.80
N PHE A 77 -1.21 -9.16 27.46
CA PHE A 77 -1.85 -7.87 27.22
C PHE A 77 -0.95 -6.71 27.66
N LEU A 78 -0.38 -6.78 28.86
CA LEU A 78 0.53 -5.75 29.38
C LEU A 78 1.79 -5.62 28.52
N ILE A 79 2.40 -6.73 28.10
CA ILE A 79 3.55 -6.73 27.18
C ILE A 79 3.21 -5.98 25.89
N SER A 80 2.07 -6.31 25.29
CA SER A 80 1.61 -5.67 24.05
C SER A 80 1.31 -4.18 24.25
N ALA A 81 0.63 -3.82 25.32
CA ALA A 81 0.30 -2.43 25.64
C ALA A 81 1.56 -1.58 25.91
N ILE A 82 2.46 -2.08 26.76
CA ILE A 82 3.73 -1.40 27.10
C ILE A 82 4.59 -1.21 25.85
N PHE A 83 4.61 -2.19 24.93
CA PHE A 83 5.34 -2.07 23.67
C PHE A 83 4.78 -0.97 22.74
N ILE A 84 3.46 -0.75 22.75
CA ILE A 84 2.79 0.24 21.90
C ILE A 84 2.92 1.66 22.45
N VAL A 85 2.97 1.85 23.77
CA VAL A 85 3.03 3.17 24.43
C VAL A 85 4.09 4.11 23.82
N PRO A 86 5.35 3.69 23.59
CA PRO A 86 6.36 4.52 22.95
C PRO A 86 5.96 5.10 21.58
N PHE A 87 5.19 4.37 20.77
CA PHE A 87 4.75 4.87 19.46
C PHE A 87 3.83 6.09 19.60
N VAL A 88 2.98 6.10 20.62
CA VAL A 88 2.09 7.25 20.91
C VAL A 88 2.90 8.43 21.44
N LEU A 89 3.88 8.17 22.31
CA LEU A 89 4.61 9.23 23.02
C LEU A 89 5.75 9.85 22.20
N PHE A 90 6.47 9.06 21.41
CA PHE A 90 7.76 9.46 20.84
C PHE A 90 7.81 9.44 19.31
N SER A 91 6.76 8.98 18.62
CA SER A 91 6.79 8.90 17.16
C SER A 91 6.97 10.27 16.50
N ALA A 92 6.25 11.30 16.97
CA ALA A 92 6.36 12.66 16.42
C ALA A 92 7.80 13.21 16.50
N THR A 93 8.45 13.05 17.66
CA THR A 93 9.85 13.43 17.86
C THR A 93 10.81 12.58 17.02
N SER A 94 10.52 11.28 16.91
CA SER A 94 11.30 10.36 16.07
C SER A 94 11.29 10.74 14.59
N GLY A 95 10.15 11.24 14.08
CA GLY A 95 10.06 11.79 12.73
C GLY A 95 10.99 12.98 12.51
N GLN A 96 11.05 13.92 13.47
CA GLN A 96 11.97 15.06 13.41
C GLN A 96 13.44 14.61 13.44
N ILE A 97 13.78 13.66 14.33
CA ILE A 97 15.12 13.08 14.43
C ILE A 97 15.52 12.44 13.09
N ALA A 98 14.62 11.69 12.47
CA ALA A 98 14.85 11.04 11.18
C ALA A 98 15.02 12.03 10.01
N ASP A 99 14.30 13.15 10.01
CA ASP A 99 14.51 14.20 9.00
C ASP A 99 15.84 14.94 9.24
N LYS A 100 16.23 15.16 10.51
CA LYS A 100 17.41 15.93 10.92
C LYS A 100 18.75 15.22 10.74
N TYR A 101 18.82 13.92 11.03
CA TYR A 101 20.07 13.16 11.00
C TYR A 101 20.18 12.21 9.82
N ASP A 102 21.39 11.72 9.56
CA ASP A 102 21.65 10.69 8.55
C ASP A 102 20.97 9.37 8.96
N LYS A 103 20.23 8.77 8.01
CA LYS A 103 19.38 7.61 8.29
C LYS A 103 20.20 6.36 8.62
N ALA A 104 21.39 6.22 8.04
CA ALA A 104 22.28 5.10 8.33
C ALA A 104 22.95 5.25 9.71
N VAL A 105 23.29 6.49 10.11
CA VAL A 105 23.77 6.77 11.46
C VAL A 105 22.69 6.41 12.49
N LEU A 106 21.45 6.84 12.26
CA LEU A 106 20.33 6.49 13.14
C LEU A 106 20.09 4.98 13.18
N ALA A 107 20.11 4.29 12.04
CA ALA A 107 19.97 2.83 11.99
C ALA A 107 21.05 2.11 12.83
N ARG A 108 22.32 2.56 12.73
CA ARG A 108 23.41 2.01 13.55
C ARG A 108 23.24 2.31 15.04
N LEU A 109 22.85 3.54 15.39
CA LEU A 109 22.65 3.95 16.78
C LEU A 109 21.52 3.14 17.43
N VAL A 110 20.39 3.00 16.73
CA VAL A 110 19.23 2.23 17.16
C VAL A 110 19.61 0.76 17.36
N LYS A 111 20.37 0.14 16.44
CA LYS A 111 20.85 -1.24 16.63
C LYS A 111 21.91 -1.39 17.73
N SER A 112 22.73 -0.36 18.00
CA SER A 112 23.62 -0.37 19.15
C SER A 112 22.82 -0.31 20.46
N PHE A 113 21.78 0.52 20.49
CA PHE A 113 20.85 0.61 21.61
C PHE A 113 20.14 -0.73 21.85
N GLU A 114 19.74 -1.45 20.79
CA GLU A 114 19.12 -2.78 20.91
C GLU A 114 20.00 -3.79 21.67
N ILE A 115 21.33 -3.77 21.50
CA ILE A 115 22.23 -4.65 22.26
C ILE A 115 22.11 -4.38 23.76
N VAL A 116 22.09 -3.10 24.16
CA VAL A 116 21.92 -2.71 25.57
C VAL A 116 20.57 -3.17 26.09
N VAL A 117 19.51 -2.98 25.30
CA VAL A 117 18.16 -3.44 25.66
C VAL A 117 18.10 -4.96 25.81
N MET A 118 18.74 -5.72 24.91
CA MET A 118 18.81 -7.18 25.01
C MET A 118 19.68 -7.68 26.16
N LEU A 119 20.70 -6.93 26.59
CA LEU A 119 21.45 -7.24 27.82
C LEU A 119 20.55 -7.08 29.06
N ILE A 120 19.74 -6.01 29.12
CA ILE A 120 18.75 -5.81 30.18
C ILE A 120 17.69 -6.94 30.15
N GLY A 121 17.17 -7.26 28.96
CA GLY A 121 16.22 -8.35 28.77
C GLY A 121 16.80 -9.71 29.16
N GLY A 122 18.04 -9.99 28.77
CA GLY A 122 18.78 -11.20 29.13
C GLY A 122 18.98 -11.33 30.64
N ALA A 123 19.36 -10.24 31.32
CA ALA A 123 19.41 -10.20 32.78
C ALA A 123 18.02 -10.45 33.40
N GLY A 124 16.96 -9.85 32.83
CA GLY A 124 15.58 -10.09 33.24
C GLY A 124 15.16 -11.56 33.14
N PHE A 125 15.55 -12.26 32.07
CA PHE A 125 15.28 -13.69 31.91
C PHE A 125 16.05 -14.53 32.93
N LEU A 126 17.35 -14.32 33.06
CA LEU A 126 18.20 -15.11 33.95
C LEU A 126 17.84 -14.90 35.43
N LEU A 127 17.51 -13.66 35.82
CA LEU A 127 17.11 -13.30 37.18
C LEU A 127 15.63 -13.55 37.46
N HIS A 128 14.86 -13.98 36.46
CA HIS A 128 13.40 -14.16 36.55
C HIS A 128 12.68 -12.90 37.06
N ASN A 129 13.15 -11.73 36.63
CA ASN A 129 12.66 -10.43 37.09
C ASN A 129 11.72 -9.80 36.05
N ALA A 130 10.43 -9.84 36.34
CA ALA A 130 9.41 -9.32 35.45
C ALA A 130 9.51 -7.80 35.23
N THR A 131 9.92 -7.03 36.24
CA THR A 131 10.07 -5.57 36.10
C THR A 131 11.13 -5.21 35.06
N LEU A 132 12.27 -5.93 35.06
CA LEU A 132 13.30 -5.76 34.03
C LEU A 132 12.79 -6.15 32.64
N LEU A 133 11.99 -7.20 32.54
CA LEU A 133 11.40 -7.65 31.28
C LEU A 133 10.34 -6.68 30.74
N TYR A 134 9.53 -6.07 31.60
CA TYR A 134 8.62 -4.98 31.22
C TYR A 134 9.37 -3.71 30.82
N LEU A 135 10.42 -3.34 31.55
CA LEU A 135 11.29 -2.23 31.17
C LEU A 135 11.91 -2.48 29.79
N CYS A 136 12.44 -3.69 29.57
CA CYS A 136 12.98 -4.10 28.28
C CYS A 136 11.91 -4.03 27.17
N THR A 137 10.67 -4.45 27.45
CA THR A 137 9.53 -4.32 26.52
C THR A 137 9.29 -2.86 26.12
N PHE A 138 9.29 -1.94 27.09
CA PHE A 138 9.15 -0.51 26.83
C PHE A 138 10.30 0.04 26.00
N LEU A 139 11.56 -0.29 26.35
CA LEU A 139 12.74 0.16 25.61
C LEU A 139 12.78 -0.39 24.18
N MET A 140 12.29 -1.63 23.95
CA MET A 140 12.09 -2.17 22.62
C MET A 140 11.01 -1.42 21.83
N GLY A 141 9.93 -0.99 22.49
CA GLY A 141 8.96 -0.08 21.86
C GLY A 141 9.59 1.25 21.45
N VAL A 142 10.46 1.83 22.29
CA VAL A 142 11.23 3.06 21.96
C VAL A 142 12.13 2.83 20.75
N HIS A 143 12.88 1.72 20.75
CA HIS A 143 13.72 1.29 19.64
C HIS A 143 12.93 1.27 18.31
N SER A 144 11.80 0.56 18.29
CA SER A 144 10.99 0.39 17.08
C SER A 144 10.26 1.69 16.67
N THR A 145 9.92 2.56 17.63
CA THR A 145 9.37 3.90 17.37
C THR A 145 10.38 4.80 16.66
N VAL A 146 11.64 4.79 17.09
CA VAL A 146 12.71 5.59 16.46
C VAL A 146 13.04 5.04 15.07
N PHE A 147 13.05 3.72 14.91
CA PHE A 147 13.41 3.08 13.63
C PHE A 147 12.33 3.22 12.55
N GLY A 148 11.04 3.27 12.92
CA GLY A 148 9.92 3.32 11.98
C GLY A 148 10.00 4.44 10.92
N PRO A 149 10.17 5.72 11.32
CA PRO A 149 10.35 6.83 10.38
C PRO A 149 11.60 6.68 9.50
N VAL A 150 12.70 6.15 10.06
CA VAL A 150 13.95 5.90 9.32
C VAL A 150 13.71 4.88 8.20
N LYS A 151 13.02 3.78 8.51
CA LYS A 151 12.69 2.69 7.59
C LYS A 151 11.98 3.18 6.33
N TYR A 152 10.86 3.87 6.48
CA TYR A 152 10.04 4.27 5.34
C TYR A 152 10.50 5.57 4.67
N ALA A 153 11.33 6.38 5.33
CA ALA A 153 12.00 7.51 4.68
C ALA A 153 13.23 7.08 3.86
N TYR A 154 13.91 6.01 4.26
CA TYR A 154 15.09 5.46 3.57
C TYR A 154 14.74 4.91 2.18
N LEU A 155 13.67 4.11 2.07
CA LEU A 155 13.25 3.47 0.82
C LEU A 155 13.22 4.44 -0.39
N PRO A 156 12.47 5.55 -0.35
CA PRO A 156 12.41 6.48 -1.48
C PRO A 156 13.66 7.35 -1.67
N GLN A 157 14.64 7.31 -0.77
CA GLN A 157 15.96 7.93 -1.00
C GLN A 157 16.89 7.03 -1.81
N HIS A 158 16.67 5.71 -1.80
CA HIS A 158 17.56 4.72 -2.43
C HIS A 158 16.92 3.95 -3.59
N LEU A 159 15.60 3.86 -3.63
CA LEU A 159 14.86 3.16 -4.68
C LEU A 159 14.29 4.14 -5.71
N ALA A 160 14.29 3.70 -6.98
CA ALA A 160 13.58 4.38 -8.05
C ALA A 160 12.06 4.31 -7.81
N ALA A 161 11.30 5.19 -8.48
CA ALA A 161 9.84 5.23 -8.34
C ALA A 161 9.17 3.88 -8.73
N THR A 162 9.75 3.18 -9.70
CA THR A 162 9.32 1.85 -10.16
C THR A 162 9.65 0.73 -9.18
N GLU A 163 10.72 0.90 -8.39
CA GLU A 163 11.17 -0.07 -7.39
C GLU A 163 10.43 0.07 -6.05
N LEU A 164 9.73 1.20 -5.80
CA LEU A 164 9.09 1.49 -4.52
C LEU A 164 8.07 0.45 -4.10
N VAL A 165 7.24 -0.03 -5.03
CA VAL A 165 6.21 -1.03 -4.71
C VAL A 165 6.86 -2.36 -4.32
N GLY A 166 7.85 -2.83 -5.10
CA GLY A 166 8.57 -4.05 -4.80
C GLY A 166 9.40 -3.95 -3.51
N GLY A 167 10.04 -2.81 -3.26
CA GLY A 167 10.78 -2.54 -2.04
C GLY A 167 9.89 -2.55 -0.79
N ASN A 168 8.71 -1.91 -0.85
CA ASN A 168 7.73 -1.97 0.23
C ASN A 168 7.19 -3.40 0.40
N GLY A 169 6.88 -4.10 -0.70
CA GLY A 169 6.39 -5.48 -0.67
C GLY A 169 7.39 -6.45 0.00
N LEU A 170 8.69 -6.34 -0.34
CA LEU A 170 9.74 -7.12 0.32
C LEU A 170 9.85 -6.78 1.81
N VAL A 171 9.90 -5.49 2.15
CA VAL A 171 10.01 -5.03 3.54
C VAL A 171 8.84 -5.51 4.40
N GLU A 172 7.62 -5.46 3.86
CA GLU A 172 6.43 -5.91 4.55
C GLU A 172 6.41 -7.43 4.72
N MET A 173 6.63 -8.18 3.63
CA MET A 173 6.80 -9.64 3.68
C MET A 173 7.89 -10.03 4.70
N GLY A 174 9.03 -9.34 4.67
CA GLY A 174 10.15 -9.59 5.58
C GLY A 174 9.79 -9.38 7.03
N THR A 175 8.97 -8.37 7.32
CA THR A 175 8.47 -8.11 8.68
C THR A 175 7.60 -9.27 9.17
N PHE A 176 6.66 -9.76 8.36
CA PHE A 176 5.79 -10.88 8.74
C PHE A 176 6.52 -12.22 8.85
N VAL A 177 7.47 -12.50 7.95
CA VAL A 177 8.33 -13.68 8.05
C VAL A 177 9.20 -13.61 9.31
N ALA A 178 9.75 -12.43 9.63
CA ALA A 178 10.52 -12.21 10.85
C ALA A 178 9.67 -12.41 12.12
N ILE A 179 8.43 -11.91 12.15
CA ILE A 179 7.48 -12.13 13.25
C ILE A 179 7.25 -13.63 13.45
N LEU A 180 6.99 -14.37 12.36
CA LEU A 180 6.74 -15.81 12.42
C LEU A 180 7.95 -16.58 12.96
N ILE A 181 9.14 -16.36 12.38
CA ILE A 181 10.37 -17.03 12.83
C ILE A 181 10.67 -16.64 14.28
N GLY A 182 10.52 -15.38 14.65
CA GLY A 182 10.74 -14.91 16.01
C GLY A 182 9.77 -15.55 17.01
N THR A 183 8.51 -15.74 16.62
CA THR A 183 7.50 -16.43 17.44
C THR A 183 7.87 -17.89 17.66
N ILE A 184 8.30 -18.60 16.61
CA ILE A 184 8.73 -20.00 16.69
C ILE A 184 9.96 -20.13 17.59
N ILE A 185 10.99 -19.31 17.37
CA ILE A 185 12.22 -19.34 18.17
C ILE A 185 11.92 -19.00 19.63
N GLY A 186 11.14 -17.94 19.89
CA GLY A 186 10.78 -17.51 21.24
C GLY A 186 9.96 -18.56 22.00
N GLY A 187 8.97 -19.17 21.34
CA GLY A 187 8.15 -20.23 21.91
C GLY A 187 8.96 -21.50 22.21
N ALA A 188 9.75 -21.97 21.24
CA ALA A 188 10.58 -23.16 21.39
C ALA A 188 11.66 -22.99 22.48
N ALA A 189 12.33 -21.84 22.52
CA ALA A 189 13.32 -21.54 23.54
C ALA A 189 12.70 -21.47 24.94
N ALA A 190 11.52 -20.84 25.09
CA ALA A 190 10.81 -20.80 26.38
C ALA A 190 10.36 -22.19 26.86
N GLY A 191 10.03 -23.10 25.93
CA GLY A 191 9.60 -24.47 26.22
C GLY A 191 10.72 -25.40 26.72
N ALA A 192 12.00 -25.02 26.56
CA ALA A 192 13.14 -25.77 27.05
C ALA A 192 13.31 -25.58 28.57
N SER A 193 12.46 -26.24 29.36
CA SER A 193 12.30 -26.14 30.82
C SER A 193 13.50 -25.59 31.63
N GLU A 194 14.63 -26.30 31.63
CA GLU A 194 15.80 -25.94 32.46
C GLU A 194 16.68 -24.83 31.86
N HIS A 195 16.72 -24.70 30.54
CA HIS A 195 17.66 -23.82 29.84
C HIS A 195 16.97 -22.65 29.12
N GLY A 196 15.65 -22.53 29.22
CA GLY A 196 14.87 -21.65 28.36
C GLY A 196 15.19 -20.16 28.54
N ALA A 197 15.38 -19.72 29.78
CA ALA A 197 15.82 -18.35 30.07
C ALA A 197 17.19 -18.03 29.44
N LEU A 198 18.14 -18.97 29.51
CA LEU A 198 19.47 -18.83 28.93
C LEU A 198 19.42 -18.80 27.40
N LEU A 199 18.66 -19.72 26.79
CA LEU A 199 18.49 -19.79 25.34
C LEU A 199 17.84 -18.52 24.79
N LEU A 200 16.82 -17.99 25.46
CA LEU A 200 16.19 -16.73 25.09
C LEU A 200 17.16 -15.55 25.20
N ALA A 201 17.90 -15.43 26.32
CA ALA A 201 18.89 -14.38 26.50
C ALA A 201 19.98 -14.44 25.42
N ALA A 202 20.51 -15.63 25.13
CA ALA A 202 21.54 -15.85 24.12
C ALA A 202 21.03 -15.55 22.71
N ALA A 203 19.84 -16.04 22.35
CA ALA A 203 19.24 -15.79 21.04
C ALA A 203 19.00 -14.30 20.81
N CYS A 204 18.38 -13.62 21.79
CA CYS A 204 18.10 -12.19 21.72
C CYS A 204 19.36 -11.35 21.55
N LEU A 205 20.41 -11.65 22.32
CA LEU A 205 21.69 -10.94 22.23
C LEU A 205 22.39 -11.22 20.91
N ALA A 206 22.42 -12.48 20.44
CA ALA A 206 23.02 -12.85 19.17
C ALA A 206 22.34 -12.12 17.99
N LEU A 207 21.01 -12.07 17.96
CA LEU A 207 20.26 -11.35 16.94
C LEU A 207 20.53 -9.85 16.95
N ALA A 208 20.63 -9.23 18.14
CA ALA A 208 20.98 -7.81 18.25
C ALA A 208 22.40 -7.53 17.72
N VAL A 209 23.38 -8.36 18.07
CA VAL A 209 24.78 -8.22 17.61
C VAL A 209 24.89 -8.41 16.10
N ILE A 210 24.27 -9.46 15.55
CA ILE A 210 24.23 -9.68 14.09
C ILE A 210 23.54 -8.52 13.39
N GLY A 211 22.40 -8.07 13.91
CA GLY A 211 21.67 -6.93 13.37
C GLY A 211 22.49 -5.64 13.37
N ARG A 212 23.31 -5.43 14.41
CA ARG A 212 24.22 -4.28 14.48
C ARG A 212 25.41 -4.41 13.52
N ALA A 213 25.93 -5.62 13.30
CA ALA A 213 26.96 -5.87 12.29
C ALA A 213 26.42 -5.59 10.88
N VAL A 214 25.22 -6.11 10.56
CA VAL A 214 24.56 -5.89 9.28
C VAL A 214 24.25 -4.40 9.05
N SER A 215 23.81 -3.67 10.08
CA SER A 215 23.48 -2.24 9.94
C SER A 215 24.70 -1.36 9.66
N ALA A 216 25.92 -1.85 9.89
CA ALA A 216 27.14 -1.16 9.52
C ALA A 216 27.27 -0.97 7.99
N PHE A 217 26.69 -1.89 7.22
CA PHE A 217 26.72 -1.87 5.75
C PHE A 217 25.59 -1.04 5.12
N VAL A 218 24.70 -0.45 5.92
CA VAL A 218 23.67 0.48 5.40
C VAL A 218 24.36 1.74 4.89
N PRO A 219 24.20 2.10 3.60
CA PRO A 219 24.88 3.23 2.99
C PRO A 219 24.42 4.56 3.58
N LYS A 220 25.35 5.52 3.61
CA LYS A 220 25.07 6.89 4.07
C LYS A 220 23.89 7.49 3.32
N SER A 221 23.08 8.23 4.06
CA SER A 221 21.77 8.69 3.63
C SER A 221 21.54 10.06 4.23
N ALA A 222 21.82 11.09 3.45
CA ALA A 222 21.87 12.47 3.92
C ALA A 222 20.60 12.89 4.69
N ALA A 223 20.82 13.73 5.69
CA ALA A 223 19.73 14.40 6.41
C ALA A 223 18.88 15.21 5.42
N SER A 224 17.56 15.11 5.59
CA SER A 224 16.61 15.83 4.73
C SER A 224 16.50 17.30 5.14
N GLN A 225 16.66 17.57 6.45
CA GLN A 225 16.67 18.91 7.04
C GLN A 225 17.71 19.00 8.18
N PRO A 226 19.01 19.14 7.87
CA PRO A 226 20.08 19.21 8.89
C PRO A 226 19.85 20.33 9.93
N ASP A 227 19.29 21.45 9.49
CA ASP A 227 19.08 22.65 10.31
C ASP A 227 17.77 22.62 11.13
N LEU A 228 17.01 21.52 11.07
CA LEU A 228 15.76 21.39 11.79
C LEU A 228 15.99 21.51 13.31
N ARG A 229 15.22 22.39 13.96
CA ARG A 229 15.15 22.48 15.42
C ARG A 229 14.10 21.50 15.92
N ILE A 230 14.53 20.55 16.75
CA ILE A 230 13.64 19.52 17.30
C ILE A 230 12.74 20.16 18.36
N ASN A 231 11.44 20.04 18.16
CA ASN A 231 10.44 20.30 19.17
C ASN A 231 10.29 19.06 20.06
N TRP A 232 10.61 19.20 21.34
CA TRP A 232 10.54 18.10 22.31
C TRP A 232 9.15 17.88 22.90
N ASN A 233 8.18 18.76 22.64
CA ASN A 233 6.80 18.58 23.11
C ASN A 233 6.02 17.65 22.15
N PRO A 234 5.77 16.40 22.55
CA PRO A 234 5.21 15.39 21.65
C PRO A 234 3.77 15.68 21.23
N VAL A 235 2.98 16.35 22.08
CA VAL A 235 1.58 16.69 21.79
C VAL A 235 1.52 17.75 20.69
N SER A 236 2.26 18.85 20.88
CA SER A 236 2.30 19.94 19.90
C SER A 236 2.85 19.47 18.55
N GLU A 237 3.88 18.62 18.55
CA GLU A 237 4.47 18.11 17.31
C GLU A 237 3.58 17.07 16.63
N THR A 238 2.88 16.22 17.40
CA THR A 238 1.88 15.29 16.84
C THR A 238 0.82 16.06 16.06
N TRP A 239 0.29 17.13 16.65
CA TRP A 239 -0.69 17.98 15.98
C TRP A 239 -0.13 18.63 14.71
N ARG A 240 1.10 19.14 14.77
CA ARG A 240 1.78 19.74 13.62
C ARG A 240 1.98 18.74 12.48
N ASN A 241 2.43 17.52 12.79
CA ASN A 241 2.65 16.46 11.80
C ASN A 241 1.33 15.98 11.17
N LEU A 242 0.26 15.86 11.96
CA LEU A 242 -1.07 15.53 11.43
C LEU A 242 -1.61 16.65 10.52
N ARG A 243 -1.44 17.91 10.92
CA ARG A 243 -1.82 19.06 10.08
C ARG A 243 -1.02 19.09 8.77
N LEU A 244 0.27 18.76 8.84
CA LEU A 244 1.13 18.67 7.67
C LEU A 244 0.67 17.56 6.73
N ALA A 245 0.38 16.37 7.25
CA ALA A 245 -0.19 15.28 6.46
C ALA A 245 -1.52 15.67 5.80
N LYS A 246 -2.37 16.43 6.50
CA LYS A 246 -3.67 16.91 5.98
C LYS A 246 -3.54 17.94 4.85
N SER A 247 -2.35 18.51 4.61
CA SER A 247 -2.13 19.41 3.48
C SER A 247 -2.26 18.70 2.13
N ASP A 248 -1.96 17.41 2.08
CA ASP A 248 -2.22 16.54 0.93
C ASP A 248 -3.32 15.55 1.29
N ARG A 249 -4.51 15.73 0.69
CA ARG A 249 -5.68 14.90 0.96
C ARG A 249 -5.44 13.42 0.65
N THR A 250 -4.67 13.11 -0.40
CA THR A 250 -4.37 11.74 -0.81
C THR A 250 -3.43 11.07 0.19
N VAL A 251 -2.40 11.78 0.66
CA VAL A 251 -1.52 11.30 1.73
C VAL A 251 -2.32 11.04 3.01
N PHE A 252 -3.13 12.00 3.45
CA PHE A 252 -3.91 11.87 4.68
C PHE A 252 -4.88 10.67 4.66
N LEU A 253 -5.60 10.48 3.55
CA LEU A 253 -6.51 9.34 3.40
C LEU A 253 -5.77 8.01 3.30
N SER A 254 -4.54 8.01 2.77
CA SER A 254 -3.69 6.81 2.76
C SER A 254 -3.23 6.44 4.17
N LEU A 255 -2.91 7.44 5.01
CA LEU A 255 -2.59 7.21 6.43
C LEU A 255 -3.78 6.56 7.14
N LEU A 256 -4.98 7.13 6.99
CA LEU A 256 -6.20 6.57 7.57
C LEU A 256 -6.50 5.16 7.07
N GLY A 257 -6.29 4.89 5.77
CA GLY A 257 -6.41 3.55 5.22
C GLY A 257 -5.46 2.57 5.91
N ILE A 258 -4.18 2.89 5.99
CA ILE A 258 -3.20 2.03 6.67
C ILE A 258 -3.56 1.82 8.14
N SER A 259 -3.97 2.87 8.85
CA SER A 259 -4.40 2.77 10.25
C SER A 259 -5.65 1.89 10.41
N TRP A 260 -6.58 1.93 9.46
CA TRP A 260 -7.72 1.03 9.41
C TRP A 260 -7.28 -0.45 9.24
N LEU A 261 -6.28 -0.72 8.39
CA LEU A 261 -5.74 -2.08 8.29
C LEU A 261 -5.13 -2.54 9.63
N TRP A 262 -4.44 -1.67 10.36
CA TRP A 262 -3.92 -2.00 11.71
C TRP A 262 -5.03 -2.25 12.72
N PHE A 263 -6.16 -1.56 12.63
CA PHE A 263 -7.35 -1.88 13.42
C PHE A 263 -7.82 -3.31 13.15
N VAL A 264 -8.01 -3.67 11.88
CA VAL A 264 -8.42 -5.03 11.49
C VAL A 264 -7.38 -6.05 11.95
N GLY A 265 -6.10 -5.84 11.64
CA GLY A 265 -5.01 -6.74 12.00
C GLY A 265 -4.90 -6.95 13.52
N ALA A 266 -5.00 -5.87 14.31
CA ALA A 266 -4.97 -5.96 15.77
C ALA A 266 -6.16 -6.76 16.32
N THR A 267 -7.37 -6.55 15.80
CA THR A 267 -8.55 -7.32 16.22
C THR A 267 -8.32 -8.82 15.99
N PHE A 268 -7.79 -9.21 14.83
CA PHE A 268 -7.58 -10.63 14.52
C PHE A 268 -6.44 -11.24 15.33
N LEU A 269 -5.26 -10.62 15.31
CA LEU A 269 -4.05 -11.14 15.97
C LEU A 269 -4.23 -11.30 17.49
N THR A 270 -4.86 -10.32 18.15
CA THR A 270 -5.12 -10.40 19.59
C THR A 270 -6.18 -11.44 19.94
N SER A 271 -7.02 -11.83 18.99
CA SER A 271 -8.10 -12.79 19.20
C SER A 271 -7.69 -14.25 18.92
N PHE A 272 -6.54 -14.53 18.30
CA PHE A 272 -6.20 -15.88 17.85
C PHE A 272 -6.08 -16.92 18.97
N PHE A 273 -5.57 -16.54 20.15
CA PHE A 273 -5.50 -17.46 21.29
C PHE A 273 -6.90 -17.89 21.73
N ASN A 274 -7.80 -16.92 21.92
CA ASN A 274 -9.18 -17.18 22.33
C ASN A 274 -9.99 -17.84 21.19
N PHE A 275 -9.72 -17.49 19.93
CA PHE A 275 -10.33 -18.14 18.78
C PHE A 275 -9.95 -19.62 18.70
N ALA A 276 -8.66 -19.95 18.85
CA ALA A 276 -8.21 -21.34 18.86
C ALA A 276 -8.85 -22.12 20.02
N LYS A 277 -8.78 -21.58 21.23
CA LYS A 277 -9.27 -22.27 22.43
C LYS A 277 -10.80 -22.39 22.47
N ASP A 278 -11.50 -21.26 22.37
CA ASP A 278 -12.92 -21.16 22.70
C ASP A 278 -13.83 -21.45 21.50
N VAL A 279 -13.31 -21.37 20.26
CA VAL A 279 -14.08 -21.63 19.04
C VAL A 279 -13.63 -22.91 18.35
N LEU A 280 -12.32 -23.10 18.16
CA LEU A 280 -11.78 -24.26 17.45
C LEU A 280 -11.50 -25.46 18.37
N SER A 281 -11.65 -25.29 19.69
CA SER A 281 -11.29 -26.29 20.70
C SER A 281 -9.85 -26.78 20.51
N ALA A 282 -8.89 -25.88 20.27
CA ALA A 282 -7.53 -26.21 19.87
C ALA A 282 -6.48 -25.70 20.87
N ASN A 283 -5.32 -26.37 20.90
CA ASN A 283 -4.23 -26.05 21.82
C ASN A 283 -3.36 -24.85 21.33
N PRO A 284 -2.41 -24.36 22.14
CA PRO A 284 -1.52 -23.25 21.75
C PRO A 284 -0.65 -23.52 20.51
N ASP A 285 -0.33 -24.77 20.19
CA ASP A 285 0.46 -25.11 19.00
C ASP A 285 -0.33 -24.78 17.71
N VAL A 286 -1.65 -24.96 17.72
CA VAL A 286 -2.53 -24.57 16.62
C VAL A 286 -2.57 -23.04 16.44
N VAL A 287 -2.45 -22.25 17.52
CA VAL A 287 -2.32 -20.77 17.42
C VAL A 287 -1.11 -20.40 16.57
N THR A 288 0.00 -21.14 16.69
CA THR A 288 1.19 -20.94 15.86
C THR A 288 0.90 -21.19 14.38
N ILE A 289 0.07 -22.20 14.05
CA ILE A 289 -0.38 -22.46 12.68
C ILE A 289 -1.27 -21.31 12.15
N LEU A 290 -2.17 -20.77 12.98
CA LEU A 290 -2.99 -19.61 12.60
C LEU A 290 -2.13 -18.38 12.32
N LEU A 291 -1.16 -18.07 13.20
CA LEU A 291 -0.21 -16.98 13.03
C LEU A 291 0.66 -17.17 11.79
N ALA A 292 1.13 -18.39 11.53
CA ALA A 292 1.90 -18.74 10.34
C ALA A 292 1.08 -18.53 9.07
N THR A 293 -0.14 -19.02 9.05
CA THR A 293 -1.08 -18.89 7.92
C THR A 293 -1.36 -17.42 7.61
N PHE A 294 -1.63 -16.62 8.65
CA PHE A 294 -1.85 -15.18 8.51
C PHE A 294 -0.60 -14.45 7.99
N SER A 295 0.58 -14.77 8.54
CA SER A 295 1.85 -14.15 8.14
C SER A 295 2.23 -14.50 6.68
N LEU A 296 2.03 -15.76 6.29
CA LEU A 296 2.23 -16.21 4.91
C LEU A 296 1.24 -15.57 3.94
N GLY A 297 0.00 -15.35 4.37
CA GLY A 297 -1.00 -14.60 3.61
C GLY A 297 -0.50 -13.19 3.29
N ILE A 298 -0.20 -12.37 4.30
CA ILE A 298 0.27 -10.99 4.07
C ILE A 298 1.56 -10.97 3.25
N GLY A 299 2.51 -11.87 3.54
CA GLY A 299 3.74 -11.99 2.75
C GLY A 299 3.47 -12.27 1.28
N THR A 300 2.57 -13.21 0.98
CA THR A 300 2.17 -13.55 -0.39
C THR A 300 1.50 -12.38 -1.10
N GLY A 301 0.54 -11.71 -0.44
CA GLY A 301 -0.14 -10.54 -0.98
C GLY A 301 0.83 -9.39 -1.27
N SER A 302 1.75 -9.13 -0.35
CA SER A 302 2.76 -8.08 -0.47
C SER A 302 3.68 -8.31 -1.67
N LEU A 303 4.12 -9.57 -1.89
CA LEU A 303 4.96 -9.93 -3.02
C LEU A 303 4.21 -9.91 -4.36
N LEU A 304 2.96 -10.36 -4.37
CA LEU A 304 2.12 -10.33 -5.58
C LEU A 304 1.77 -8.91 -6.02
N CYS A 305 1.76 -7.94 -5.08
CA CYS A 305 1.47 -6.54 -5.36
C CYS A 305 2.38 -5.95 -6.45
N GLU A 306 3.69 -6.24 -6.44
CA GLU A 306 4.63 -5.75 -7.47
C GLU A 306 4.25 -6.28 -8.87
N ARG A 307 3.93 -7.59 -8.96
CA ARG A 307 3.55 -8.23 -10.23
C ARG A 307 2.25 -7.66 -10.78
N LEU A 308 1.23 -7.51 -9.92
CA LEU A 308 -0.09 -7.01 -10.32
C LEU A 308 -0.10 -5.51 -10.62
N SER A 309 0.84 -4.75 -10.06
CA SER A 309 0.97 -3.31 -10.29
C SER A 309 1.91 -2.93 -11.45
N LYS A 310 2.53 -3.93 -12.12
CA LYS A 310 3.55 -3.73 -13.16
C LYS A 310 4.65 -2.75 -12.72
N ARG A 311 5.10 -2.83 -11.46
CA ARG A 311 6.13 -1.94 -10.88
C ARG A 311 5.75 -0.46 -10.86
N ARG A 312 4.46 -0.12 -10.85
CA ARG A 312 3.97 1.25 -10.69
C ARG A 312 3.19 1.36 -9.39
N VAL A 313 3.07 2.56 -8.84
CA VAL A 313 2.19 2.80 -7.67
C VAL A 313 0.74 2.72 -8.14
N GLU A 314 0.20 1.50 -8.18
CA GLU A 314 -1.15 1.22 -8.66
C GLU A 314 -2.15 1.12 -7.52
N ILE A 315 -2.85 2.23 -7.28
CA ILE A 315 -3.82 2.36 -6.19
C ILE A 315 -5.10 1.53 -6.41
N GLY A 316 -5.36 1.05 -7.63
CA GLY A 316 -6.46 0.16 -7.94
C GLY A 316 -6.43 -1.18 -7.20
N LEU A 317 -5.29 -1.58 -6.64
CA LEU A 317 -5.18 -2.79 -5.80
C LEU A 317 -5.78 -2.61 -4.40
N VAL A 318 -5.94 -1.37 -3.92
CA VAL A 318 -6.47 -1.10 -2.57
C VAL A 318 -7.95 -1.53 -2.43
N PRO A 319 -8.86 -1.18 -3.38
CA PRO A 319 -10.20 -1.75 -3.39
C PRO A 319 -10.25 -3.27 -3.42
N LEU A 320 -9.41 -3.90 -4.24
CA LEU A 320 -9.28 -5.36 -4.29
C LEU A 320 -8.97 -5.93 -2.90
N GLY A 321 -7.97 -5.35 -2.23
CA GLY A 321 -7.61 -5.67 -0.85
C GLY A 321 -8.78 -5.53 0.12
N SER A 322 -9.47 -4.38 0.13
CA SER A 322 -10.57 -4.13 1.07
C SER A 322 -11.76 -5.07 0.88
N ILE A 323 -12.10 -5.41 -0.37
CA ILE A 323 -13.20 -6.31 -0.70
C ILE A 323 -12.84 -7.72 -0.24
N GLY A 324 -11.63 -8.18 -0.56
CA GLY A 324 -11.16 -9.51 -0.14
C GLY A 324 -11.11 -9.65 1.38
N ILE A 325 -10.56 -8.67 2.10
CA ILE A 325 -10.58 -8.66 3.58
C ILE A 325 -12.01 -8.84 4.10
N SER A 326 -12.99 -8.11 3.55
CA SER A 326 -14.39 -8.20 3.98
C SER A 326 -15.00 -9.56 3.69
N VAL A 327 -14.83 -10.06 2.46
CA VAL A 327 -15.42 -11.32 2.00
C VAL A 327 -14.92 -12.49 2.84
N PHE A 328 -13.60 -12.62 3.02
CA PHE A 328 -13.03 -13.73 3.77
C PHE A 328 -13.19 -13.59 5.28
N ALA A 329 -13.31 -12.37 5.81
CA ALA A 329 -13.67 -12.18 7.23
C ALA A 329 -15.12 -12.59 7.52
N ILE A 330 -16.04 -12.28 6.60
CA ILE A 330 -17.45 -12.72 6.68
C ILE A 330 -17.53 -14.24 6.50
N ASP A 331 -16.79 -14.81 5.54
CA ASP A 331 -16.78 -16.26 5.35
C ASP A 331 -16.22 -17.00 6.57
N LEU A 332 -15.14 -16.47 7.17
CA LEU A 332 -14.56 -16.99 8.40
C LEU A 332 -15.57 -17.05 9.56
N PHE A 333 -16.46 -16.06 9.67
CA PHE A 333 -17.57 -16.09 10.62
C PHE A 333 -18.49 -17.29 10.35
N PHE A 334 -18.92 -17.50 9.11
CA PHE A 334 -19.80 -18.63 8.78
C PHE A 334 -19.09 -19.98 8.88
N ALA A 335 -17.81 -20.05 8.52
CA ALA A 335 -16.99 -21.25 8.62
C ALA A 335 -16.81 -21.66 10.09
N SER A 336 -16.51 -20.71 10.97
CA SER A 336 -16.32 -20.98 12.40
C SER A 336 -17.59 -21.41 13.12
N HIS A 337 -18.77 -20.89 12.75
CA HIS A 337 -20.05 -21.33 13.33
C HIS A 337 -20.44 -22.77 13.01
N ARG A 338 -19.84 -23.37 11.97
CA ARG A 338 -20.11 -24.76 11.58
C ARG A 338 -19.21 -25.76 12.30
N ILE A 339 -18.26 -25.29 13.09
CA ILE A 339 -17.33 -26.15 13.83
C ILE A 339 -18.03 -26.60 15.12
N ALA A 340 -18.19 -27.91 15.26
CA ALA A 340 -18.68 -28.49 16.50
C ALA A 340 -17.57 -28.43 17.57
N PRO A 341 -17.87 -28.08 18.83
CA PRO A 341 -16.90 -28.14 19.91
C PRO A 341 -16.34 -29.55 20.07
N ALA A 342 -15.02 -29.66 20.22
CA ALA A 342 -14.38 -30.94 20.52
C ALA A 342 -14.42 -31.22 22.04
N SER A 343 -14.36 -32.50 22.42
CA SER A 343 -14.36 -32.92 23.83
C SER A 343 -13.05 -32.62 24.57
N HIS A 344 -11.98 -32.34 23.83
CA HIS A 344 -10.65 -32.02 24.32
C HIS A 344 -9.98 -31.01 23.37
N LEU A 345 -8.86 -30.43 23.81
CA LEU A 345 -8.10 -29.51 22.98
C LEU A 345 -7.33 -30.26 21.89
N LEU A 346 -7.69 -29.97 20.64
CA LEU A 346 -7.07 -30.56 19.45
C LEU A 346 -5.62 -30.13 19.33
N GLY A 347 -4.75 -31.12 19.08
CA GLY A 347 -3.38 -30.86 18.64
C GLY A 347 -3.30 -30.49 17.15
N VAL A 348 -2.10 -30.13 16.67
CA VAL A 348 -1.88 -29.75 15.27
C VAL A 348 -2.27 -30.85 14.28
N SER A 349 -1.94 -32.11 14.58
CA SER A 349 -2.25 -33.25 13.71
C SER A 349 -3.76 -33.44 13.55
N GLU A 350 -4.49 -33.51 14.66
CA GLU A 350 -5.94 -33.68 14.68
C GLU A 350 -6.64 -32.48 14.01
N PHE A 351 -6.16 -31.28 14.28
CA PHE A 351 -6.67 -30.06 13.67
C PHE A 351 -6.55 -30.11 12.14
N LEU A 352 -5.40 -30.53 11.60
CA LEU A 352 -5.16 -30.58 10.15
C LEU A 352 -5.88 -31.74 9.45
N LEU A 353 -6.24 -32.80 10.17
CA LEU A 353 -7.03 -33.92 9.63
C LEU A 353 -8.51 -33.57 9.46
N ALA A 354 -9.01 -32.59 10.23
CA ALA A 354 -10.39 -32.13 10.12
C ALA A 354 -10.60 -31.18 8.92
N MET A 355 -11.29 -31.67 7.90
CA MET A 355 -11.63 -30.90 6.68
C MET A 355 -12.26 -29.51 6.94
N PRO A 356 -13.16 -29.31 7.93
CA PRO A 356 -13.72 -27.98 8.20
C PRO A 356 -12.66 -26.92 8.55
N HIS A 357 -11.54 -27.32 9.16
CA HIS A 357 -10.48 -26.39 9.57
C HIS A 357 -9.67 -25.86 8.38
N TRP A 358 -9.59 -26.59 7.26
CA TRP A 358 -8.94 -26.09 6.05
C TRP A 358 -9.64 -24.86 5.47
N ARG A 359 -10.97 -24.76 5.62
CA ARG A 359 -11.70 -23.54 5.23
C ARG A 359 -11.31 -22.36 6.12
N ILE A 360 -11.19 -22.56 7.43
CA ILE A 360 -10.70 -21.54 8.37
C ILE A 360 -9.30 -21.05 7.97
N LEU A 361 -8.39 -21.98 7.67
CA LEU A 361 -7.03 -21.64 7.25
C LEU A 361 -7.03 -20.91 5.90
N ALA A 362 -7.86 -21.33 4.95
CA ALA A 362 -8.00 -20.67 3.66
C ALA A 362 -8.55 -19.24 3.80
N ASP A 363 -9.62 -19.05 4.57
CA ASP A 363 -10.20 -17.72 4.83
C ASP A 363 -9.18 -16.81 5.51
N LEU A 364 -8.47 -17.33 6.51
CA LEU A 364 -7.44 -16.57 7.22
C LEU A 364 -6.28 -16.19 6.30
N PHE A 365 -5.80 -17.12 5.48
CA PHE A 365 -4.75 -16.88 4.50
C PHE A 365 -5.18 -15.84 3.47
N LEU A 366 -6.37 -15.99 2.89
CA LEU A 366 -6.86 -15.11 1.83
C LEU A 366 -7.15 -13.72 2.38
N LEU A 367 -7.82 -13.59 3.52
CA LEU A 367 -8.02 -12.32 4.22
C LEU A 367 -6.68 -11.59 4.40
N ALA A 368 -5.69 -12.30 4.92
CA ALA A 368 -4.35 -11.77 5.17
C ALA A 368 -3.63 -11.39 3.86
N MET A 369 -3.74 -12.20 2.81
CA MET A 369 -3.21 -11.89 1.47
C MET A 369 -3.82 -10.61 0.89
N PHE A 370 -5.13 -10.42 1.02
CA PHE A 370 -5.77 -9.18 0.61
C PHE A 370 -5.35 -7.98 1.47
N GLY A 371 -4.92 -8.21 2.72
CA GLY A 371 -4.20 -7.23 3.54
C GLY A 371 -2.95 -6.67 2.86
N GLY A 372 -2.12 -7.53 2.25
CA GLY A 372 -0.92 -7.10 1.52
C GLY A 372 -1.23 -6.29 0.25
N PHE A 373 -2.32 -6.59 -0.46
CA PHE A 373 -2.80 -5.78 -1.60
C PHE A 373 -3.32 -4.40 -1.16
N TYR A 374 -3.70 -4.27 0.10
CA TYR A 374 -4.20 -3.04 0.68
C TYR A 374 -3.06 -2.14 1.18
N SER A 375 -2.12 -2.67 1.96
CA SER A 375 -1.05 -1.89 2.63
C SER A 375 0.05 -1.42 1.68
N VAL A 376 0.60 -2.30 0.85
CA VAL A 376 1.80 -2.01 0.04
C VAL A 376 1.59 -0.79 -0.88
N PRO A 377 0.48 -0.67 -1.65
CA PRO A 377 0.25 0.49 -2.49
C PRO A 377 0.09 1.78 -1.69
N LEU A 378 -0.53 1.74 -0.50
CA LEU A 378 -0.74 2.93 0.33
C LEU A 378 0.58 3.45 0.91
N TYR A 379 1.48 2.56 1.35
CA TYR A 379 2.81 2.98 1.79
C TYR A 379 3.63 3.56 0.64
N ALA A 380 3.61 2.91 -0.52
CA ALA A 380 4.29 3.42 -1.71
C ALA A 380 3.73 4.78 -2.15
N LEU A 381 2.41 4.98 -2.04
CA LEU A 381 1.73 6.24 -2.34
C LEU A 381 2.12 7.37 -1.39
N ILE A 382 2.13 7.12 -0.08
CA ILE A 382 2.58 8.10 0.93
C ILE A 382 4.03 8.49 0.64
N GLN A 383 4.91 7.52 0.38
CA GLN A 383 6.32 7.78 0.10
C GLN A 383 6.52 8.57 -1.20
N ALA A 384 5.78 8.25 -2.26
CA ALA A 384 5.88 8.90 -3.56
C ALA A 384 5.33 10.33 -3.55
N ARG A 385 4.26 10.60 -2.80
CA ARG A 385 3.60 11.92 -2.73
C ARG A 385 4.19 12.85 -1.68
N SER A 386 4.75 12.31 -0.60
CA SER A 386 5.33 13.13 0.48
C SER A 386 6.63 13.80 0.03
N GLN A 387 6.76 15.09 0.31
CA GLN A 387 8.00 15.82 0.02
C GLN A 387 9.17 15.27 0.85
N PRO A 388 10.40 15.20 0.29
CA PRO A 388 11.56 14.66 1.00
C PRO A 388 11.88 15.35 2.33
N THR A 389 11.52 16.63 2.46
CA THR A 389 11.80 17.51 3.61
C THR A 389 11.06 17.12 4.89
N HIS A 390 9.92 16.43 4.77
CA HIS A 390 9.07 16.08 5.91
C HIS A 390 8.45 14.69 5.80
N ARG A 391 9.01 13.84 4.93
CA ARG A 391 8.53 12.48 4.71
C ARG A 391 8.60 11.65 5.99
N ALA A 392 9.67 11.75 6.78
CA ALA A 392 9.79 10.95 8.01
C ALA A 392 8.75 11.39 9.06
N ARG A 393 8.43 12.68 9.13
CA ARG A 393 7.34 13.21 9.98
C ARG A 393 5.94 12.76 9.54
N ILE A 394 5.69 12.61 8.24
CA ILE A 394 4.43 12.02 7.75
C ILE A 394 4.33 10.54 8.17
N ILE A 395 5.42 9.77 8.06
CA ILE A 395 5.46 8.38 8.54
C ILE A 395 5.28 8.32 10.07
N ALA A 396 5.85 9.25 10.81
CA ALA A 396 5.63 9.35 12.25
C ALA A 396 4.14 9.60 12.58
N ALA A 397 3.48 10.48 11.84
CA ALA A 397 2.03 10.68 11.96
C ALA A 397 1.23 9.40 11.65
N ASN A 398 1.66 8.63 10.65
CA ASN A 398 1.08 7.31 10.35
C ASN A 398 1.13 6.39 11.57
N ASN A 399 2.31 6.27 12.19
CA ASN A 399 2.50 5.37 13.32
C ASN A 399 1.61 5.75 14.51
N ILE A 400 1.42 7.05 14.76
CA ILE A 400 0.53 7.55 15.82
C ILE A 400 -0.92 7.15 15.53
N LEU A 401 -1.39 7.37 14.30
CA LEU A 401 -2.74 6.97 13.89
C LEU A 401 -2.91 5.45 13.97
N ASN A 402 -1.90 4.67 13.54
CA ASN A 402 -1.93 3.21 13.65
C ASN A 402 -2.07 2.78 15.12
N SER A 403 -1.28 3.34 16.03
CA SER A 403 -1.39 3.05 17.46
C SER A 403 -2.76 3.42 18.03
N ALA A 404 -3.31 4.58 17.65
CA ALA A 404 -4.65 4.99 18.08
C ALA A 404 -5.73 3.99 17.59
N PHE A 405 -5.63 3.52 16.35
CA PHE A 405 -6.55 2.54 15.78
C PHE A 405 -6.40 1.15 16.41
N MET A 406 -5.18 0.71 16.75
CA MET A 406 -4.97 -0.53 17.51
C MET A 406 -5.60 -0.45 18.91
N ILE A 407 -5.46 0.68 19.60
CA ILE A 407 -6.12 0.90 20.90
C ILE A 407 -7.65 0.90 20.74
N ALA A 408 -8.18 1.59 19.72
CA ALA A 408 -9.60 1.59 19.43
C ALA A 408 -10.15 0.19 19.13
N SER A 409 -9.40 -0.64 18.42
CA SER A 409 -9.72 -2.05 18.16
C SER A 409 -9.83 -2.85 19.46
N ALA A 410 -8.85 -2.71 20.36
CA ALA A 410 -8.86 -3.38 21.66
C ALA A 410 -10.06 -2.94 22.52
N LEU A 411 -10.38 -1.63 22.54
CA LEU A 411 -11.55 -1.11 23.26
C LEU A 411 -12.87 -1.62 22.67
N LEU A 412 -12.99 -1.69 21.35
CA LEU A 412 -14.17 -2.26 20.69
C LEU A 412 -14.31 -3.76 21.02
N ALA A 413 -13.22 -4.51 20.96
CA ALA A 413 -13.21 -5.93 21.31
C ALA A 413 -13.66 -6.15 22.76
N LEU A 414 -13.15 -5.36 23.70
CA LEU A 414 -13.58 -5.40 25.11
C LEU A 414 -15.06 -5.07 25.27
N ALA A 415 -15.54 -4.01 24.63
CA ALA A 415 -16.94 -3.61 24.70
C ALA A 415 -17.87 -4.71 24.17
N LEU A 416 -17.61 -5.24 22.97
CA LEU A 416 -18.43 -6.27 22.35
C LEU A 416 -18.41 -7.59 23.13
N THR A 417 -17.24 -8.02 23.61
CA THR A 417 -17.14 -9.25 24.42
C THR A 417 -17.84 -9.11 25.77
N SER A 418 -17.82 -7.92 26.39
CA SER A 418 -18.59 -7.65 27.61
C SER A 418 -20.10 -7.70 27.40
N MET A 419 -20.57 -7.48 26.17
CA MET A 419 -21.97 -7.63 25.76
C MET A 419 -22.33 -9.07 25.35
N GLY A 420 -21.42 -10.03 25.52
CA GLY A 420 -21.62 -11.43 25.16
C GLY A 420 -21.40 -11.77 23.68
N VAL A 421 -20.86 -10.83 22.88
CA VAL A 421 -20.48 -11.12 21.48
C VAL A 421 -19.22 -12.00 21.47
N GLY A 422 -19.36 -13.23 20.97
CA GLY A 422 -18.22 -14.15 20.82
C GLY A 422 -17.19 -13.70 19.77
N ILE A 423 -16.02 -14.35 19.76
CA ILE A 423 -14.90 -14.01 18.85
C ILE A 423 -15.30 -14.03 17.36
N PRO A 424 -16.07 -15.00 16.85
CA PRO A 424 -16.54 -14.94 15.46
C PRO A 424 -17.38 -13.69 15.19
N GLY A 425 -18.26 -13.31 16.12
CA GLY A 425 -19.07 -12.10 16.01
C GLY A 425 -18.23 -10.82 15.97
N LEU A 426 -17.13 -10.77 16.72
CA LEU A 426 -16.14 -9.69 16.65
C LEU A 426 -15.51 -9.58 15.25
N PHE A 427 -15.16 -10.71 14.62
CA PHE A 427 -14.66 -10.73 13.24
C PHE A 427 -15.70 -10.24 12.24
N LEU A 428 -16.97 -10.64 12.39
CA LEU A 428 -18.07 -10.17 11.54
C LEU A 428 -18.27 -8.65 11.68
N VAL A 429 -18.34 -8.11 12.90
CA VAL A 429 -18.49 -6.67 13.12
C VAL A 429 -17.32 -5.92 12.49
N THR A 430 -16.10 -6.40 12.66
CA THR A 430 -14.90 -5.81 12.05
C THR A 430 -14.98 -5.82 10.52
N ALA A 431 -15.47 -6.92 9.92
CA ALA A 431 -15.67 -7.04 8.49
C ALA A 431 -16.72 -6.05 7.96
N LEU A 432 -17.85 -5.91 8.66
CA LEU A 432 -18.91 -4.98 8.28
C LEU A 432 -18.45 -3.52 8.40
N LEU A 433 -17.70 -3.18 9.47
CA LEU A 433 -17.06 -1.87 9.58
C LEU A 433 -16.06 -1.64 8.44
N ASN A 434 -15.32 -2.66 8.02
CA ASN A 434 -14.39 -2.55 6.89
C ASN A 434 -15.13 -2.25 5.58
N VAL A 435 -16.32 -2.82 5.36
CA VAL A 435 -17.19 -2.45 4.24
C VAL A 435 -17.60 -0.98 4.33
N VAL A 436 -18.04 -0.51 5.49
CA VAL A 436 -18.46 0.90 5.70
C VAL A 436 -17.29 1.86 5.44
N VAL A 437 -16.11 1.57 5.99
CA VAL A 437 -14.91 2.39 5.79
C VAL A 437 -14.46 2.38 4.33
N ALA A 438 -14.51 1.23 3.66
CA ALA A 438 -14.21 1.13 2.23
C ALA A 438 -15.15 1.99 1.39
N VAL A 439 -16.46 1.91 1.63
CA VAL A 439 -17.48 2.75 0.96
C VAL A 439 -17.20 4.24 1.21
N TYR A 440 -16.89 4.61 2.46
CA TYR A 440 -16.55 5.98 2.80
C TYR A 440 -15.31 6.49 2.06
N ILE A 441 -14.18 5.77 2.11
CA ILE A 441 -12.94 6.16 1.45
C ILE A 441 -13.14 6.28 -0.07
N TYR A 442 -13.84 5.33 -0.70
CA TYR A 442 -14.05 5.34 -2.15
C TYR A 442 -15.06 6.40 -2.60
N SER A 443 -15.99 6.80 -1.74
CA SER A 443 -16.84 7.97 -1.99
C SER A 443 -16.05 9.29 -1.94
N LEU A 444 -14.98 9.36 -1.14
CA LEU A 444 -14.14 10.54 -1.01
C LEU A 444 -13.05 10.64 -2.08
N VAL A 445 -12.52 9.50 -2.54
CA VAL A 445 -11.46 9.42 -3.55
C VAL A 445 -11.86 8.38 -4.60
N PRO A 446 -12.67 8.78 -5.59
CA PRO A 446 -13.18 7.86 -6.61
C PRO A 446 -12.10 7.33 -7.54
N GLU A 447 -10.90 7.93 -7.53
CA GLU A 447 -9.73 7.45 -8.27
C GLU A 447 -9.40 6.00 -7.91
N PHE A 448 -9.52 5.59 -6.64
CA PHE A 448 -9.29 4.20 -6.24
C PHE A 448 -10.20 3.23 -6.99
N LEU A 449 -11.52 3.53 -7.02
CA LEU A 449 -12.50 2.68 -7.69
C LEU A 449 -12.31 2.68 -9.21
N LEU A 450 -12.01 3.84 -9.80
CA LEU A 450 -11.72 3.96 -11.22
C LEU A 450 -10.51 3.13 -11.63
N ARG A 451 -9.42 3.26 -10.89
CA ARG A 451 -8.21 2.50 -11.13
C ARG A 451 -8.43 1.02 -10.94
N PHE A 452 -9.21 0.62 -9.94
CA PHE A 452 -9.59 -0.77 -9.74
C PHE A 452 -10.43 -1.32 -10.91
N MET A 453 -11.44 -0.58 -11.37
CA MET A 453 -12.24 -0.95 -12.54
C MET A 453 -11.38 -1.03 -13.80
N ALA A 454 -10.49 -0.06 -14.01
CA ALA A 454 -9.53 -0.07 -15.09
C ALA A 454 -8.62 -1.30 -15.00
N TRP A 455 -8.08 -1.58 -13.81
CA TRP A 455 -7.22 -2.71 -13.55
C TRP A 455 -7.92 -4.04 -13.84
N ILE A 456 -9.15 -4.24 -13.36
CA ILE A 456 -9.98 -5.43 -13.68
C ILE A 456 -10.18 -5.52 -15.19
N LEU A 457 -10.57 -4.42 -15.83
CA LEU A 457 -10.84 -4.41 -17.25
C LEU A 457 -9.60 -4.84 -18.04
N VAL A 458 -8.46 -4.25 -17.72
CA VAL A 458 -7.16 -4.52 -18.36
C VAL A 458 -6.67 -5.95 -18.11
N HIS A 459 -6.86 -6.53 -16.92
CA HIS A 459 -6.30 -7.85 -16.59
C HIS A 459 -7.24 -9.02 -16.87
N THR A 460 -8.57 -8.79 -16.87
CA THR A 460 -9.56 -9.85 -17.06
C THR A 460 -10.03 -9.96 -18.50
N PHE A 461 -10.22 -8.85 -19.21
CA PHE A 461 -10.86 -8.83 -20.54
C PHE A 461 -9.90 -8.50 -21.69
N TYR A 462 -8.76 -7.87 -21.39
CA TYR A 462 -7.84 -7.38 -22.40
C TYR A 462 -6.41 -7.92 -22.19
N ARG A 463 -5.64 -8.01 -23.27
CA ARG A 463 -4.17 -8.11 -23.21
C ARG A 463 -3.62 -6.86 -23.87
N ILE A 464 -3.18 -5.90 -23.07
CA ILE A 464 -2.64 -4.65 -23.56
C ILE A 464 -1.17 -4.83 -23.91
N ARG A 465 -0.84 -4.61 -25.18
CA ARG A 465 0.53 -4.40 -25.64
C ARG A 465 0.79 -2.90 -25.67
N LEU A 466 1.79 -2.45 -24.94
CA LEU A 466 2.28 -1.08 -25.02
C LEU A 466 3.35 -1.00 -26.09
N VAL A 467 3.29 0.03 -26.94
CA VAL A 467 4.35 0.39 -27.88
C VAL A 467 4.75 1.82 -27.55
N ASP A 468 5.99 1.97 -27.10
CA ASP A 468 6.64 3.26 -26.78
C ASP A 468 5.90 4.11 -25.74
N ALA A 469 5.20 3.48 -24.78
CA ALA A 469 4.44 4.18 -23.74
C ALA A 469 5.30 5.09 -22.83
N ALA A 470 6.62 4.88 -22.78
CA ALA A 470 7.57 5.76 -22.10
C ALA A 470 7.63 7.17 -22.70
N ARG A 471 7.13 7.38 -23.91
CA ARG A 471 7.02 8.70 -24.55
C ARG A 471 5.94 9.60 -23.93
N ILE A 472 5.04 9.06 -23.10
CA ILE A 472 4.09 9.89 -22.34
C ILE A 472 4.88 10.67 -21.28
N PRO A 473 4.88 12.02 -21.29
CA PRO A 473 5.70 12.80 -20.37
C PRO A 473 5.33 12.54 -18.91
N SER A 474 6.34 12.24 -18.09
CA SER A 474 6.21 12.13 -16.63
C SER A 474 6.09 13.50 -15.94
N HIS A 475 6.56 14.56 -16.60
CA HIS A 475 6.53 15.95 -16.13
C HIS A 475 6.24 16.92 -17.29
N GLY A 476 5.81 18.15 -16.96
CA GLY A 476 5.53 19.20 -17.93
C GLY A 476 4.17 19.06 -18.65
N ALA A 477 3.72 20.14 -19.27
CA ALA A 477 2.46 20.20 -20.00
C ALA A 477 2.54 19.42 -21.32
N ALA A 478 1.50 18.65 -21.67
CA ALA A 478 1.38 18.05 -22.99
C ALA A 478 -0.09 17.78 -23.37
N VAL A 479 -0.37 17.85 -24.68
CA VAL A 479 -1.67 17.48 -25.24
C VAL A 479 -1.56 16.07 -25.81
N LEU A 480 -2.39 15.15 -25.33
CA LEU A 480 -2.50 13.79 -25.83
C LEU A 480 -3.63 13.72 -26.86
N VAL A 481 -3.35 13.16 -28.03
CA VAL A 481 -4.33 13.02 -29.12
C VAL A 481 -4.48 11.56 -29.48
N CYS A 482 -5.70 11.02 -29.47
CA CYS A 482 -5.94 9.61 -29.78
C CYS A 482 -7.20 9.41 -30.63
N ASN A 483 -7.29 8.29 -31.34
CA ASN A 483 -8.53 7.84 -32.00
C ASN A 483 -9.58 7.39 -30.96
N HIS A 484 -10.87 7.48 -31.32
CA HIS A 484 -11.99 7.26 -30.39
C HIS A 484 -12.96 6.16 -30.86
N VAL A 485 -12.70 4.95 -30.36
CA VAL A 485 -13.40 3.71 -30.71
C VAL A 485 -14.44 3.31 -29.64
N SER A 486 -14.16 3.55 -28.36
CA SER A 486 -15.00 3.15 -27.23
C SER A 486 -14.90 4.13 -26.04
N PHE A 487 -15.88 4.10 -25.14
CA PHE A 487 -15.76 4.77 -23.83
C PHE A 487 -14.62 4.20 -22.98
N VAL A 488 -14.18 2.98 -23.26
CA VAL A 488 -13.08 2.29 -22.58
C VAL A 488 -11.71 2.90 -22.95
N ASP A 489 -11.61 3.65 -24.05
CA ASP A 489 -10.37 4.26 -24.54
C ASP A 489 -9.72 5.15 -23.48
N ALA A 490 -10.52 6.04 -22.88
CA ALA A 490 -10.05 6.94 -21.83
C ALA A 490 -9.57 6.19 -20.59
N VAL A 491 -10.24 5.08 -20.23
CA VAL A 491 -9.87 4.25 -19.07
C VAL A 491 -8.53 3.56 -19.30
N ILE A 492 -8.28 3.05 -20.51
CA ILE A 492 -7.02 2.40 -20.87
C ILE A 492 -5.87 3.40 -20.91
N ILE A 493 -6.06 4.55 -21.56
CA ILE A 493 -5.04 5.60 -21.63
C ILE A 493 -4.71 6.11 -20.21
N MET A 494 -5.73 6.28 -19.36
CA MET A 494 -5.55 6.65 -17.96
C MET A 494 -4.75 5.61 -17.17
N ALA A 495 -5.04 4.31 -17.36
CA ALA A 495 -4.36 3.23 -16.65
C ALA A 495 -2.88 3.11 -17.02
N GLU A 496 -2.53 3.41 -18.27
CA GLU A 496 -1.17 3.26 -18.79
C GLU A 496 -0.34 4.56 -18.71
N SER A 497 -0.98 5.68 -18.38
CA SER A 497 -0.32 6.96 -18.15
C SER A 497 0.46 6.98 -16.82
N PRO A 498 1.69 7.54 -16.77
CA PRO A 498 2.45 7.66 -15.52
C PRO A 498 1.87 8.70 -14.54
N ARG A 499 0.98 9.58 -14.99
CA ARG A 499 0.36 10.64 -14.19
C ARG A 499 -1.08 10.94 -14.63
N PRO A 500 -1.90 11.62 -13.80
CA PRO A 500 -3.30 11.91 -14.13
C PRO A 500 -3.47 12.71 -15.45
N ILE A 501 -4.57 12.45 -16.15
CA ILE A 501 -4.92 13.08 -17.43
C ILE A 501 -6.28 13.78 -17.30
N ARG A 502 -6.37 15.03 -17.77
CA ARG A 502 -7.62 15.76 -17.95
C ARG A 502 -8.23 15.41 -19.31
N PHE A 503 -9.23 14.55 -19.32
CA PHE A 503 -9.92 14.17 -20.55
C PHE A 503 -10.95 15.21 -20.95
N VAL A 504 -10.93 15.64 -22.21
CA VAL A 504 -11.99 16.47 -22.81
C VAL A 504 -13.10 15.55 -23.30
N MET A 505 -14.32 15.70 -22.76
CA MET A 505 -15.41 14.74 -22.93
C MET A 505 -16.76 15.41 -23.17
N ASP A 506 -17.63 14.78 -23.96
CA ASP A 506 -18.97 15.31 -24.26
C ASP A 506 -19.80 15.52 -22.97
N HIS A 507 -20.40 16.70 -22.84
CA HIS A 507 -21.17 17.10 -21.66
C HIS A 507 -22.34 16.16 -21.32
N ARG A 508 -22.89 15.42 -22.29
CA ARG A 508 -24.02 14.50 -22.07
C ARG A 508 -23.62 13.30 -21.22
N ILE A 509 -22.34 12.88 -21.26
CA ILE A 509 -21.80 11.81 -20.41
C ILE A 509 -21.94 12.19 -18.93
N PHE A 510 -21.84 13.49 -18.62
CA PHE A 510 -21.96 14.01 -17.26
C PHE A 510 -23.41 13.95 -16.71
N ARG A 511 -24.40 13.68 -17.56
CA ARG A 511 -25.81 13.50 -17.17
C ARG A 511 -26.11 12.08 -16.70
N THR A 512 -25.28 11.10 -17.06
CA THR A 512 -25.47 9.71 -16.62
C THR A 512 -25.16 9.60 -15.12
N PRO A 513 -26.09 9.07 -14.29
CA PRO A 513 -25.83 8.81 -12.88
C PRO A 513 -24.59 7.94 -12.71
N PHE A 514 -23.85 8.13 -11.62
CA PHE A 514 -22.57 7.47 -11.34
C PHE A 514 -21.42 7.81 -12.32
N ILE A 515 -21.56 7.56 -13.63
CA ILE A 515 -20.53 7.87 -14.65
C ILE A 515 -20.21 9.36 -14.68
N GLY A 516 -21.24 10.22 -14.69
CA GLY A 516 -21.04 11.66 -14.65
C GLY A 516 -20.46 12.14 -13.33
N TRP A 517 -20.82 11.51 -12.20
CA TRP A 517 -20.21 11.79 -10.90
C TRP A 517 -18.72 11.43 -10.93
N LEU A 518 -18.37 10.28 -11.52
CA LEU A 518 -17.02 9.76 -11.64
C LEU A 518 -16.10 10.67 -12.46
N PHE A 519 -16.52 11.07 -13.67
CA PHE A 519 -15.75 11.95 -14.53
C PHE A 519 -15.59 13.37 -13.98
N ARG A 520 -16.55 13.87 -13.17
CA ARG A 520 -16.36 15.12 -12.41
C ARG A 520 -15.22 15.02 -11.40
N HIS A 521 -15.06 13.88 -10.72
CA HIS A 521 -14.04 13.70 -9.68
C HIS A 521 -12.63 13.55 -10.26
N VAL A 522 -12.48 12.93 -11.43
CA VAL A 522 -11.19 12.95 -12.17
C VAL A 522 -10.97 14.23 -12.96
N LYS A 523 -11.77 15.27 -12.69
CA LYS A 523 -11.63 16.59 -13.27
C LYS A 523 -11.63 16.58 -14.81
N ALA A 524 -12.42 15.68 -15.41
CA ALA A 524 -12.64 15.68 -16.86
C ALA A 524 -13.31 17.00 -17.28
N ILE A 525 -12.96 17.49 -18.46
CA ILE A 525 -13.38 18.78 -18.99
C ILE A 525 -14.61 18.56 -19.88
N PRO A 526 -15.82 18.97 -19.45
CA PRO A 526 -17.02 18.85 -20.27
C PRO A 526 -16.94 19.81 -21.46
N ILE A 527 -17.23 19.31 -22.66
CA ILE A 527 -17.28 20.10 -23.89
C ILE A 527 -18.62 19.91 -24.59
N ALA A 528 -19.11 20.97 -25.22
CA ALA A 528 -20.26 20.95 -26.10
C ALA A 528 -19.90 21.62 -27.45
N PRO A 529 -20.52 21.22 -28.56
CA PRO A 529 -20.38 21.93 -29.83
C PRO A 529 -20.81 23.40 -29.72
N ALA A 530 -20.18 24.30 -30.49
CA ALA A 530 -20.48 25.73 -30.46
C ALA A 530 -21.97 26.06 -30.73
N HIS A 531 -22.60 25.31 -31.63
CA HIS A 531 -24.03 25.48 -31.96
C HIS A 531 -24.97 25.07 -30.83
N GLU A 532 -24.53 24.20 -29.91
CA GLU A 532 -25.32 23.76 -28.76
C GLU A 532 -25.08 24.68 -27.57
N ASN A 533 -23.81 25.02 -27.27
CA ASN A 533 -23.45 25.91 -26.17
C ASN A 533 -22.04 26.52 -26.35
N ALA A 534 -21.98 27.69 -27.00
CA ALA A 534 -20.73 28.42 -27.23
C ALA A 534 -20.00 28.80 -25.92
N GLN A 535 -20.73 29.14 -24.85
CA GLN A 535 -20.13 29.48 -23.56
C GLN A 535 -19.45 28.28 -22.90
N MET A 536 -20.04 27.09 -23.01
CA MET A 536 -19.43 25.85 -22.49
C MET A 536 -18.17 25.49 -23.27
N LEU A 537 -18.19 25.65 -24.59
CA LEU A 537 -17.01 25.44 -25.43
C LEU A 537 -15.84 26.35 -25.01
N GLU A 538 -16.13 27.64 -24.80
CA GLU A 538 -15.13 28.61 -24.32
C GLU A 538 -14.58 28.24 -22.94
N ARG A 539 -15.45 27.85 -21.99
CA ARG A 539 -15.03 27.36 -20.67
C ARG A 539 -14.17 26.09 -20.75
N ALA A 540 -14.46 25.20 -21.70
CA ALA A 540 -13.67 24.00 -21.91
C ALA A 540 -12.25 24.35 -22.36
N TYR A 541 -12.10 25.31 -23.30
CA TYR A 541 -10.78 25.77 -23.72
C TYR A 541 -10.01 26.47 -22.60
N GLN A 542 -10.67 27.32 -21.79
CA GLN A 542 -10.06 27.94 -20.61
C GLN A 542 -9.63 26.89 -19.56
N ALA A 543 -10.41 25.81 -19.39
CA ALA A 543 -10.04 24.71 -18.51
C ALA A 543 -8.84 23.93 -19.04
N CYS A 544 -8.76 23.70 -20.36
CA CYS A 544 -7.59 23.08 -20.99
C CYS A 544 -6.34 23.95 -20.81
N GLN A 545 -6.46 25.25 -21.05
CA GLN A 545 -5.37 26.21 -20.85
C GLN A 545 -4.84 26.16 -19.41
N ARG A 546 -5.71 26.32 -18.41
CA ARG A 546 -5.30 26.25 -16.99
C ARG A 546 -4.64 24.93 -16.62
N ALA A 547 -5.17 23.81 -17.10
CA ALA A 547 -4.57 22.50 -16.85
C ALA A 547 -3.15 22.41 -17.45
N LEU A 548 -2.94 22.94 -18.66
CA LEU A 548 -1.62 22.97 -19.29
C LEU A 548 -0.67 23.94 -18.57
N GLU A 549 -1.14 25.10 -18.10
CA GLU A 549 -0.36 26.05 -17.29
C GLU A 549 0.08 25.44 -15.95
N GLU A 550 -0.78 24.63 -15.32
CA GLU A 550 -0.46 23.81 -14.14
C GLU A 550 0.49 22.64 -14.46
N GLY A 551 0.91 22.49 -15.72
CA GLY A 551 1.80 21.44 -16.18
C GLY A 551 1.16 20.07 -16.20
N GLU A 552 -0.16 19.95 -16.37
CA GLU A 552 -0.91 18.69 -16.46
C GLU A 552 -1.01 18.13 -17.91
N LEU A 553 -1.50 16.90 -18.07
CA LEU A 553 -1.79 16.30 -19.37
C LEU A 553 -3.24 16.56 -19.74
N VAL A 554 -3.49 17.05 -20.95
CA VAL A 554 -4.85 17.18 -21.50
C VAL A 554 -5.02 16.19 -22.64
N CYS A 555 -5.99 15.29 -22.55
CA CYS A 555 -6.28 14.32 -23.61
C CYS A 555 -7.56 14.70 -24.35
N ILE A 556 -7.48 14.73 -25.67
CA ILE A 556 -8.60 15.03 -26.55
C ILE A 556 -8.71 13.99 -27.67
N PHE A 557 -9.95 13.64 -27.98
CA PHE A 557 -10.32 12.78 -29.10
C PHE A 557 -10.87 13.68 -30.23
N PRO A 558 -10.03 14.10 -31.20
CA PRO A 558 -10.36 15.14 -32.17
C PRO A 558 -11.46 14.75 -33.18
N GLU A 559 -11.86 13.48 -33.23
CA GLU A 559 -13.00 13.00 -34.01
C GLU A 559 -14.34 13.60 -33.55
N GLY A 560 -14.46 13.91 -32.24
CA GLY A 560 -15.66 14.48 -31.61
C GLY A 560 -16.87 13.56 -31.53
N LYS A 561 -16.82 12.36 -32.13
CA LYS A 561 -17.84 11.30 -32.05
C LYS A 561 -17.16 9.94 -32.11
N LEU A 562 -17.79 8.92 -31.52
CA LEU A 562 -17.36 7.53 -31.64
C LEU A 562 -17.53 7.04 -33.09
N THR A 563 -16.56 6.30 -33.60
CA THR A 563 -16.67 5.67 -34.93
C THR A 563 -17.79 4.63 -35.00
N ARG A 564 -18.47 4.57 -36.15
CA ARG A 564 -19.54 3.59 -36.45
C ARG A 564 -19.07 2.46 -37.36
N THR A 565 -17.89 2.59 -37.97
CA THR A 565 -17.34 1.63 -38.95
C THR A 565 -16.00 1.05 -38.52
N GLY A 566 -15.41 1.57 -37.44
CA GLY A 566 -14.06 1.24 -36.98
C GLY A 566 -12.96 2.03 -37.67
N ASP A 567 -13.32 2.90 -38.61
CA ASP A 567 -12.40 3.84 -39.24
C ASP A 567 -12.30 5.15 -38.46
N ILE A 568 -11.11 5.78 -38.51
CA ILE A 568 -10.86 7.07 -37.86
C ILE A 568 -11.67 8.14 -38.60
N ASN A 569 -12.49 8.89 -37.87
CA ASN A 569 -13.20 10.03 -38.44
C ASN A 569 -12.24 11.22 -38.68
N PRO A 570 -12.62 12.19 -39.53
CA PRO A 570 -11.84 13.41 -39.72
C PRO A 570 -11.58 14.16 -38.41
N PHE A 571 -10.34 14.59 -38.19
CA PHE A 571 -9.96 15.35 -37.02
C PHE A 571 -10.44 16.80 -37.13
N ARG A 572 -11.00 17.33 -36.04
CA ARG A 572 -11.52 18.70 -35.96
C ARG A 572 -10.48 19.68 -35.41
N HIS A 573 -10.67 20.97 -35.69
CA HIS A 573 -9.81 22.07 -35.22
C HIS A 573 -9.79 22.34 -33.70
N GLY A 574 -10.44 21.51 -32.88
CA GLY A 574 -10.46 21.70 -31.42
C GLY A 574 -9.06 21.65 -30.80
N VAL A 575 -8.16 20.83 -31.34
CA VAL A 575 -6.76 20.78 -30.92
C VAL A 575 -6.03 22.08 -31.26
N THR A 576 -6.27 22.63 -32.45
CA THR A 576 -5.66 23.89 -32.91
C THR A 576 -5.97 25.05 -31.96
N GLU A 577 -7.22 25.16 -31.49
CA GLU A 577 -7.60 26.22 -30.55
C GLU A 577 -6.96 26.04 -29.17
N ILE A 578 -6.80 24.80 -28.69
CA ILE A 578 -6.07 24.51 -27.44
C ILE A 578 -4.61 24.97 -27.56
N LEU A 579 -3.94 24.61 -28.66
CA LEU A 579 -2.54 24.94 -28.90
C LEU A 579 -2.30 26.43 -29.12
N ARG A 580 -3.27 27.13 -29.72
CA ARG A 580 -3.23 28.59 -29.89
C ARG A 580 -3.21 29.32 -28.53
N ARG A 581 -3.90 28.77 -27.53
CA ARG A 581 -3.94 29.34 -26.17
C ARG A 581 -2.74 28.94 -25.34
N HIS A 582 -2.25 27.71 -25.50
CA HIS A 582 -1.07 27.22 -24.81
C HIS A 582 -0.24 26.30 -25.73
N PRO A 583 0.95 26.73 -26.20
CA PRO A 583 1.77 25.98 -27.14
C PRO A 583 2.52 24.83 -26.43
N ALA A 584 1.80 23.77 -26.06
CA ALA A 584 2.35 22.56 -25.47
C ALA A 584 2.69 21.50 -26.54
N PRO A 585 3.68 20.63 -26.32
CA PRO A 585 3.96 19.50 -27.21
C PRO A 585 2.75 18.56 -27.32
N VAL A 586 2.54 18.00 -28.51
CA VAL A 586 1.41 17.10 -28.80
C VAL A 586 1.91 15.67 -28.96
N VAL A 587 1.39 14.74 -28.17
CA VAL A 587 1.75 13.32 -28.24
C VAL A 587 0.63 12.55 -28.96
N PRO A 588 0.82 12.14 -30.22
CA PRO A 588 -0.15 11.32 -30.93
C PRO A 588 -0.13 9.88 -30.40
N MET A 589 -1.31 9.31 -30.22
CA MET A 589 -1.50 7.94 -29.75
C MET A 589 -2.52 7.22 -30.63
N ALA A 590 -2.39 5.90 -30.72
CA ALA A 590 -3.39 5.08 -31.37
C ALA A 590 -3.73 3.83 -30.54
N LEU A 591 -5.02 3.61 -30.40
CA LEU A 591 -5.61 2.41 -29.85
C LEU A 591 -5.98 1.46 -31.00
N ARG A 592 -5.42 0.23 -30.96
CA ARG A 592 -5.63 -0.84 -31.96
C ARG A 592 -6.37 -2.01 -31.33
N GLY A 593 -7.27 -2.67 -32.06
CA GLY A 593 -7.91 -3.92 -31.63
C GLY A 593 -9.15 -3.74 -30.76
N LEU A 594 -9.73 -2.53 -30.71
CA LEU A 594 -10.93 -2.23 -29.92
C LEU A 594 -12.22 -2.49 -30.69
N TRP A 595 -12.18 -2.42 -32.02
CA TRP A 595 -13.33 -2.67 -32.88
C TRP A 595 -13.76 -4.16 -32.83
N GLY A 596 -15.03 -4.42 -32.50
CA GLY A 596 -15.56 -5.78 -32.31
C GLY A 596 -15.35 -6.36 -30.91
N SER A 597 -14.85 -5.58 -29.95
CA SER A 597 -14.84 -5.95 -28.53
C SER A 597 -16.20 -5.69 -27.86
N VAL A 598 -16.42 -6.28 -26.68
CA VAL A 598 -17.68 -6.24 -25.91
C VAL A 598 -18.21 -4.80 -25.69
N PHE A 599 -17.32 -3.81 -25.70
CA PHE A 599 -17.63 -2.41 -25.43
C PHE A 599 -17.58 -1.50 -26.67
N SER A 600 -17.52 -2.06 -27.88
CA SER A 600 -17.62 -1.31 -29.14
C SER A 600 -19.07 -1.22 -29.63
N ARG A 601 -19.44 -0.11 -30.28
CA ARG A 601 -20.78 0.07 -30.91
C ARG A 601 -20.87 -0.66 -32.26
N HIS A 602 -20.62 -1.97 -32.28
CA HIS A 602 -20.98 -2.81 -33.42
C HIS A 602 -22.50 -3.04 -33.38
N GLU A 603 -23.19 -3.00 -34.53
CA GLU A 603 -24.66 -3.08 -34.63
C GLU A 603 -25.28 -4.38 -34.07
N ASP A 604 -24.45 -5.34 -33.66
CA ASP A 604 -24.83 -6.61 -33.00
C ASP A 604 -24.60 -6.64 -31.48
N ALA A 605 -24.26 -5.52 -30.83
CA ALA A 605 -24.03 -5.44 -29.39
C ALA A 605 -25.34 -5.50 -28.56
N ARG A 606 -26.16 -6.54 -28.77
CA ARG A 606 -26.99 -7.10 -27.71
C ARG A 606 -26.04 -7.83 -26.74
N TRP A 607 -26.36 -7.80 -25.44
CA TRP A 607 -25.63 -8.45 -24.34
C TRP A 607 -25.00 -9.81 -24.71
N PRO A 608 -23.82 -10.16 -24.17
CA PRO A 608 -22.75 -10.81 -24.90
C PRO A 608 -23.12 -12.23 -25.30
N ARG A 609 -22.95 -12.56 -26.58
CA ARG A 609 -22.65 -13.95 -26.94
C ARG A 609 -21.25 -14.24 -26.42
N PRO A 610 -21.09 -15.14 -25.43
CA PRO A 610 -19.80 -15.43 -24.88
C PRO A 610 -19.04 -16.32 -25.88
N VAL A 611 -17.72 -16.14 -25.95
CA VAL A 611 -16.76 -17.15 -26.43
C VAL A 611 -16.83 -17.57 -27.90
N LYS A 612 -16.40 -16.70 -28.84
CA LYS A 612 -15.80 -17.18 -30.12
C LYS A 612 -14.44 -16.59 -30.46
N ARG A 613 -14.02 -15.51 -29.78
CA ARG A 613 -12.63 -15.05 -29.76
C ARG A 613 -12.22 -14.99 -28.30
N GLY A 614 -11.18 -15.73 -27.92
CA GLY A 614 -10.82 -16.03 -26.53
C GLY A 614 -10.83 -14.81 -25.60
N VAL A 615 -11.01 -15.09 -24.30
CA VAL A 615 -11.23 -14.18 -23.16
C VAL A 615 -10.31 -12.94 -23.07
N MET A 616 -9.24 -12.86 -23.88
CA MET A 616 -8.33 -11.73 -23.92
C MET A 616 -8.20 -11.16 -25.34
N THR A 617 -8.98 -10.11 -25.63
CA THR A 617 -8.79 -9.35 -26.87
C THR A 617 -7.45 -8.62 -26.79
N ARG A 618 -6.57 -8.85 -27.78
CA ARG A 618 -5.26 -8.21 -27.86
C ARG A 618 -5.43 -6.76 -28.29
N LEU A 619 -5.26 -5.85 -27.34
CA LEU A 619 -5.34 -4.41 -27.53
C LEU A 619 -3.93 -3.83 -27.60
N THR A 620 -3.71 -2.79 -28.39
CA THR A 620 -2.40 -2.13 -28.46
C THR A 620 -2.57 -0.63 -28.30
N LEU A 621 -1.89 -0.05 -27.31
CA LEU A 621 -1.72 1.40 -27.20
C LEU A 621 -0.33 1.74 -27.75
N ALA A 622 -0.30 2.41 -28.90
CA ALA A 622 0.92 2.88 -29.53
C ALA A 622 1.06 4.39 -29.33
N VAL A 623 2.19 4.82 -28.80
CA VAL A 623 2.50 6.23 -28.51
C VAL A 623 3.57 6.70 -29.48
N GLY A 624 3.28 7.74 -30.27
CA GLY A 624 4.22 8.31 -31.23
C GLY A 624 5.18 9.33 -30.59
N GLU A 625 6.14 9.76 -31.39
CA GLU A 625 7.04 10.86 -31.03
C GLU A 625 6.25 12.16 -30.78
N PRO A 626 6.59 12.94 -29.73
CA PRO A 626 6.01 14.25 -29.49
C PRO A 626 6.21 15.18 -30.70
N ILE A 627 5.16 15.87 -31.08
CA ILE A 627 5.11 16.81 -32.20
C ILE A 627 5.14 18.23 -31.61
N PRO A 628 6.02 19.13 -32.11
CA PRO A 628 6.00 20.53 -31.74
C PRO A 628 4.65 21.18 -32.02
N PRO A 629 4.20 22.14 -31.19
CA PRO A 629 2.89 22.77 -31.35
C PRO A 629 2.69 23.44 -32.72
N ALA A 630 3.76 23.93 -33.35
CA ALA A 630 3.73 24.55 -34.67
C ALA A 630 3.37 23.57 -35.80
N ASP A 631 3.73 22.29 -35.65
CA ASP A 631 3.57 21.25 -36.67
C ASP A 631 2.30 20.40 -36.44
N ALA A 632 1.61 20.60 -35.31
CA ALA A 632 0.46 19.82 -34.89
C ALA A 632 -0.87 20.25 -35.55
N THR A 633 -0.91 20.29 -36.87
CA THR A 633 -2.15 20.52 -37.63
C THR A 633 -3.10 19.32 -37.53
N PRO A 634 -4.44 19.50 -37.64
CA PRO A 634 -5.39 18.39 -37.60
C PRO A 634 -5.09 17.29 -38.62
N GLU A 635 -4.69 17.67 -39.83
CA GLU A 635 -4.36 16.75 -40.92
C GLU A 635 -3.10 15.95 -40.59
N HIS A 636 -2.05 16.62 -40.10
CA HIS A 636 -0.82 15.96 -39.70
C HIS A 636 -1.04 15.01 -38.52
N LEU A 637 -1.81 15.44 -37.51
CA LEU A 637 -2.17 14.59 -36.38
C LEU A 637 -2.99 13.37 -36.82
N GLN A 638 -3.93 13.54 -37.75
CA GLN A 638 -4.72 12.44 -38.29
C GLN A 638 -3.85 11.44 -39.04
N GLU A 639 -2.90 11.90 -39.85
CA GLU A 639 -1.92 11.06 -40.55
C GLU A 639 -1.09 10.25 -39.56
N ARG A 640 -0.51 10.93 -38.54
CA ARG A 640 0.33 10.30 -37.52
C ARG A 640 -0.45 9.27 -36.69
N VAL A 641 -1.66 9.59 -36.24
CA VAL A 641 -2.52 8.66 -35.51
C VAL A 641 -2.95 7.49 -36.39
N SER A 642 -3.24 7.72 -37.68
CA SER A 642 -3.59 6.66 -38.62
C SER A 642 -2.43 5.71 -38.89
N ALA A 643 -1.22 6.24 -39.06
CA ALA A 643 0.01 5.45 -39.17
C ALA A 643 0.28 4.63 -37.90
N LEU A 644 0.12 5.25 -36.73
CA LEU A 644 0.20 4.58 -35.44
C LEU A 644 -0.90 3.53 -35.25
N ARG A 645 -2.09 3.67 -35.83
CA ARG A 645 -3.14 2.65 -35.75
C ARG A 645 -2.81 1.45 -36.68
N GLY A 646 -2.34 1.75 -37.89
CA GLY A 646 -2.13 0.77 -38.95
C GLY A 646 -3.44 0.10 -39.39
N ALA A 647 -3.33 -1.11 -39.95
CA ALA A 647 -4.47 -1.88 -40.48
C ALA A 647 -5.38 -2.49 -39.39
N ARG A 648 -4.97 -2.43 -38.12
CA ARG A 648 -5.64 -3.11 -37.02
C ARG A 648 -6.62 -2.16 -36.32
N ARG A 649 -7.90 -2.29 -36.68
CA ARG A 649 -9.04 -1.57 -36.07
C ARG A 649 -9.28 -2.02 -34.64
#